data_AF-A0A653L0S3-F1
#
_entry.id   AF-A0A653L0S3-F1
#
_cell.length_a   1.000
_cell.length_b   1.000
_cell.length_c   1.000
_cell.angle_alpha   90.00
_cell.angle_beta   90.00
_cell.angle_gamma   90.00
#
_symmetry.space_group_name_H-M   'P 1'
#
loop_
_entity.id
_entity.type
_entity.pdbx_description
1 polymer ?
#
loop_
_entity_poly.entity_id
_entity_poly.type
_entity_poly.pdbx_seq_one_letter_code
_entity_poly.pdbx_strand_id
1 'polypeptide(L)'
;MTKLTTRLPLSRKAQLQRVNTLCNSLPGVNFDAVFGGPRGQYDLLWAIQLLDGLSPELTRDLFKQYARRRKDCSFTHCRAANIWLRERTRWVRQLLHSIPVNPREMRDEDGRKKVAHQFANQTAAIYKNIEQDIKEGAEPDLLQTWELMRQPADQWGFIGKMPKFKSNEVRDNWILSVLVRLLSAKWWEKRVNRCWDRLQEQINILLGKVRKGVSAYVSNATMKVVRERKRAMMRWLAESEVVNEQYDLVVSMKDCWEASNANPVNRRNDLLLFMRPEDRNRVIGILQRYALTDDHEELVRDIKGAPPFTDFTPRFDWKEIDPAKGDAAGYIAKYIAKNIDGAYLDDDEEAGTAADEGALHAVAWASWWGIRTFQQIGGAPVGVWRELRRISNAKKNAELVGPPKPVLQDPRFEAARFAADNGIFRCYLHAMGGALATRAEHPIKLAHLIEEQANSYGEDIKRLMGITSARLGIKTRLQGWEIVPAGTHEARKAAEAAARGVGVKTGDSPAPWSSDNNCTRPDPDAFADQIMREQWGLSPFSIDRLRAGASVSTDGFTLWLENGQVQSSRADPSGDDGPLIELEWLRAMVGAPGPDEQSDTIPPDDEHWPTLVMDCYELFNACGFTACQQWIAAQPNPYRCELWRVLDKLDRAEQHDVPSPLFDELMSEVAFD
;
A
#
# COMPACT_ATOMS: atom_id res chain seq x y z
N MET A 1 -0.75 -42.57 8.23
CA MET A 1 -0.92 -43.75 7.37
C MET A 1 -2.38 -43.84 6.93
N THR A 2 -2.73 -43.18 5.83
CA THR A 2 -4.08 -43.25 5.24
C THR A 2 -4.25 -44.57 4.52
N LYS A 3 -5.33 -45.30 4.84
CA LYS A 3 -5.72 -46.54 4.16
C LYS A 3 -5.79 -46.28 2.66
N LEU A 4 -4.85 -46.83 1.90
CA LEU A 4 -4.99 -47.04 0.46
C LEU A 4 -6.28 -47.84 0.27
N THR A 5 -7.33 -47.17 -0.20
CA THR A 5 -8.50 -47.86 -0.72
C THR A 5 -8.02 -48.63 -1.94
N THR A 6 -7.76 -49.93 -1.74
CA THR A 6 -7.54 -50.91 -2.81
C THR A 6 -8.84 -51.00 -3.61
N ARG A 7 -9.03 -50.05 -4.54
CA ARG A 7 -10.05 -50.19 -5.58
C ARG A 7 -9.73 -51.46 -6.34
N LEU A 8 -10.68 -52.40 -6.40
CA LEU A 8 -10.60 -53.58 -7.25
C LEU A 8 -10.16 -53.15 -8.67
N PRO A 9 -9.24 -53.89 -9.31
CA PRO A 9 -8.78 -53.52 -10.65
C PRO A 9 -9.99 -53.44 -11.59
N LEU A 10 -10.14 -52.30 -12.25
CA LEU A 10 -11.22 -52.05 -13.21
C LEU A 10 -11.30 -53.19 -14.23
N SER A 11 -12.51 -53.59 -14.61
CA SER A 11 -12.70 -54.61 -15.63
C SER A 11 -12.00 -54.21 -16.93
N ARG A 12 -11.51 -55.20 -17.69
CA ARG A 12 -10.79 -54.96 -18.96
C ARG A 12 -11.59 -54.08 -19.92
N LYS A 13 -12.92 -54.24 -19.93
CA LYS A 13 -13.87 -53.43 -20.71
C LYS A 13 -13.89 -51.96 -20.26
N ALA A 14 -13.90 -51.69 -18.96
CA ALA A 14 -13.86 -50.33 -18.42
C ALA A 14 -12.51 -49.64 -18.68
N GLN A 15 -11.41 -50.38 -18.63
CA GLN A 15 -10.08 -49.86 -18.98
C GLN A 15 -10.00 -49.47 -20.45
N LEU A 16 -10.44 -50.34 -21.36
CA LEU A 16 -10.51 -50.07 -22.80
C LEU A 16 -11.39 -48.87 -23.13
N GLN A 17 -12.55 -48.74 -22.48
CA GLN A 17 -13.42 -47.59 -22.67
C GLN A 17 -12.74 -46.28 -22.28
N ARG A 18 -12.01 -46.26 -21.15
CA ARG A 18 -11.25 -45.07 -20.72
C ARG A 18 -10.11 -44.73 -21.66
N VAL A 19 -9.38 -45.73 -22.14
CA VAL A 19 -8.35 -45.54 -23.18
C VAL A 19 -8.98 -44.87 -24.40
N ASN A 20 -10.08 -45.41 -24.92
CA ASN A 20 -10.75 -44.86 -26.10
C ASN A 20 -11.24 -43.43 -25.88
N THR A 21 -11.86 -43.13 -24.73
CA THR A 21 -12.29 -41.76 -24.39
C THR A 21 -11.11 -40.79 -24.35
N LEU A 22 -9.98 -41.20 -23.77
CA LEU A 22 -8.77 -40.37 -23.71
C LEU A 22 -8.16 -40.17 -25.10
N CYS A 23 -8.05 -41.23 -25.91
CA CYS A 23 -7.55 -41.15 -27.28
C CYS A 23 -8.40 -40.20 -28.13
N ASN A 24 -9.72 -40.31 -28.05
CA ASN A 24 -10.65 -39.44 -28.76
C ASN A 24 -10.51 -37.96 -28.34
N SER A 25 -10.15 -37.70 -27.08
CA SER A 25 -9.92 -36.32 -26.59
C SER A 25 -8.60 -35.69 -27.05
N LEU A 26 -7.75 -36.43 -27.76
CA LEU A 26 -6.40 -36.03 -28.18
C LEU A 26 -6.17 -36.31 -29.69
N PRO A 27 -6.89 -35.65 -30.61
CA PRO A 27 -6.91 -35.97 -32.05
C PRO A 27 -5.59 -35.70 -32.81
N GLY A 28 -4.49 -35.34 -32.13
CA GLY A 28 -3.18 -35.09 -32.73
C GLY A 28 -2.05 -35.91 -32.13
N VAL A 29 -2.35 -36.92 -31.30
CA VAL A 29 -1.36 -37.83 -30.73
C VAL A 29 -1.40 -39.15 -31.51
N ASN A 30 -0.29 -39.53 -32.12
CA ASN A 30 -0.15 -40.84 -32.75
C ASN A 30 0.13 -41.89 -31.64
N PHE A 31 -0.93 -42.53 -31.15
CA PHE A 31 -0.82 -43.48 -30.04
C PHE A 31 0.00 -44.72 -30.40
N ASP A 32 -0.08 -45.21 -31.63
CA ASP A 32 0.66 -46.40 -32.07
C ASP A 32 2.17 -46.14 -32.12
N ALA A 33 2.57 -44.93 -32.54
CA ALA A 33 3.98 -44.53 -32.56
C ALA A 33 4.57 -44.32 -31.14
N VAL A 34 3.74 -43.89 -30.18
CA VAL A 34 4.18 -43.50 -28.82
C VAL A 34 4.04 -44.64 -27.79
N PHE A 35 3.05 -45.51 -27.99
CA PHE A 35 2.68 -46.61 -27.08
C PHE A 35 2.70 -47.98 -27.78
N GLY A 36 3.51 -48.11 -28.83
CA GLY A 36 3.72 -49.37 -29.54
C GLY A 36 4.30 -50.48 -28.65
N GLY A 37 3.94 -51.72 -28.98
CA GLY A 37 4.42 -52.93 -28.32
C GLY A 37 3.86 -53.18 -26.92
N PRO A 38 4.19 -54.34 -26.30
CA PRO A 38 3.60 -54.76 -25.02
C PRO A 38 3.86 -53.78 -23.87
N ARG A 39 5.04 -53.15 -23.86
CA ARG A 39 5.41 -52.18 -22.83
C ARG A 39 4.68 -50.86 -22.98
N GLY A 40 4.49 -50.38 -24.21
CA GLY A 40 3.72 -49.18 -24.47
C GLY A 40 2.26 -49.32 -24.03
N GLN A 41 1.64 -50.49 -24.27
CA GLN A 41 0.30 -50.80 -23.78
C GLN A 41 0.22 -50.82 -22.25
N TYR A 42 1.23 -51.40 -21.58
CA TYR A 42 1.32 -51.37 -20.12
C TYR A 42 1.43 -49.93 -19.58
N ASP A 43 2.34 -49.14 -20.14
CA ASP A 43 2.57 -47.75 -19.74
C ASP A 43 1.31 -46.88 -19.98
N LEU A 44 0.57 -47.12 -21.06
CA LEU A 44 -0.70 -46.46 -21.35
C LEU A 44 -1.74 -46.73 -20.26
N LEU A 45 -1.92 -48.00 -19.88
CA LEU A 45 -2.83 -48.39 -18.80
C LEU A 45 -2.39 -47.81 -17.45
N TRP A 46 -1.10 -47.89 -17.15
CA TRP A 46 -0.50 -47.30 -15.95
C TRP A 46 -0.74 -45.79 -15.87
N ALA A 47 -0.51 -45.05 -16.96
CA ALA A 47 -0.71 -43.61 -17.01
C ALA A 47 -2.17 -43.22 -16.78
N ILE A 48 -3.12 -43.97 -17.34
CA ILE A 48 -4.55 -43.74 -17.12
C ILE A 48 -4.91 -43.97 -15.65
N GLN A 49 -4.47 -45.09 -15.08
CA GLN A 49 -4.71 -45.40 -13.66
C GLN A 49 -4.05 -44.36 -12.74
N LEU A 50 -2.86 -43.87 -13.10
CA LEU A 50 -2.18 -42.83 -12.35
C LEU A 50 -2.96 -41.51 -12.36
N LEU A 51 -3.60 -41.15 -13.48
CA LEU A 51 -4.38 -39.92 -13.63
C LEU A 51 -5.83 -40.04 -13.11
N ASP A 52 -6.25 -41.22 -12.64
CA ASP A 52 -7.58 -41.40 -12.08
C ASP A 52 -7.86 -40.41 -10.94
N GLY A 53 -9.10 -39.90 -10.95
CA GLY A 53 -9.59 -38.92 -9.98
C GLY A 53 -9.38 -37.46 -10.38
N LEU A 54 -8.45 -37.17 -11.29
CA LEU A 54 -8.25 -35.82 -11.81
C LEU A 54 -9.40 -35.39 -12.74
N SER A 55 -9.52 -34.08 -12.98
CA SER A 55 -10.53 -33.57 -13.92
C SER A 55 -10.17 -33.98 -15.35
N PRO A 56 -11.17 -34.09 -16.26
CA PRO A 56 -10.92 -34.42 -17.66
C PRO A 56 -9.91 -33.48 -18.33
N GLU A 57 -9.94 -32.20 -18.00
CA GLU A 57 -9.04 -31.19 -18.54
C GLU A 57 -7.59 -31.41 -18.07
N LEU A 58 -7.39 -31.69 -16.78
CA LEU A 58 -6.06 -31.97 -16.22
C LEU A 58 -5.49 -33.27 -16.76
N THR A 59 -6.32 -34.31 -16.84
CA THR A 59 -5.94 -35.61 -17.42
C THR A 59 -5.49 -35.44 -18.86
N ARG A 60 -6.25 -34.71 -19.68
CA ARG A 60 -5.90 -34.42 -21.07
C ARG A 60 -4.58 -33.64 -21.18
N ASP A 61 -4.41 -32.57 -20.40
CA ASP A 61 -3.23 -31.71 -20.46
C ASP A 61 -1.95 -32.44 -20.00
N LEU A 62 -2.01 -33.19 -18.89
CA LEU A 62 -0.90 -34.02 -18.40
C LEU A 62 -0.56 -35.14 -19.37
N PHE A 63 -1.57 -35.82 -19.91
CA PHE A 63 -1.36 -36.94 -20.83
C PHE A 63 -0.78 -36.46 -22.16
N LYS A 64 -1.24 -35.34 -22.71
CA LYS A 64 -0.68 -34.73 -23.92
C LYS A 64 0.82 -34.43 -23.74
N GLN A 65 1.19 -33.92 -22.58
CA GLN A 65 2.59 -33.65 -22.24
C GLN A 65 3.42 -34.91 -22.01
N TYR A 66 2.82 -35.93 -21.43
CA TYR A 66 3.42 -37.25 -21.26
C TYR A 66 3.72 -37.90 -22.63
N ALA A 67 2.76 -37.91 -23.54
CA ALA A 67 2.93 -38.42 -24.90
C ALA A 67 4.04 -37.68 -25.67
N ARG A 68 4.08 -36.33 -25.58
CA ARG A 68 5.14 -35.52 -26.18
C ARG A 68 6.54 -35.86 -25.65
N ARG A 69 6.67 -36.16 -24.35
CA ARG A 69 7.94 -36.51 -23.71
C ARG A 69 8.38 -37.94 -24.02
N ARG A 70 7.44 -38.86 -24.22
CA ARG A 70 7.75 -40.20 -24.71
C ARG A 70 8.37 -40.13 -26.09
N LYS A 71 7.88 -39.25 -26.98
CA LYS A 71 8.37 -38.99 -28.36
C LYS A 71 8.30 -40.22 -29.28
N ASP A 72 8.92 -41.32 -28.88
CA ASP A 72 9.03 -42.62 -29.52
C ASP A 72 8.90 -43.76 -28.48
N CYS A 73 9.13 -45.00 -28.91
CA CYS A 73 9.13 -46.18 -28.04
C CYS A 73 10.51 -46.49 -27.43
N SER A 74 11.46 -45.55 -27.42
CA SER A 74 12.79 -45.79 -26.84
C SER A 74 12.73 -45.89 -25.31
N PHE A 75 13.54 -46.80 -24.75
CA PHE A 75 13.59 -47.03 -23.30
C PHE A 75 13.88 -45.75 -22.51
N THR A 76 14.83 -44.94 -22.97
CA THR A 76 15.28 -43.73 -22.28
C THR A 76 14.18 -42.69 -22.22
N HIS A 77 13.53 -42.38 -23.34
CA HIS A 77 12.42 -41.42 -23.37
C HIS A 77 11.21 -41.92 -22.58
N CYS A 78 10.86 -43.22 -22.69
CA CYS A 78 9.76 -43.82 -21.93
C CYS A 78 10.00 -43.73 -20.42
N ARG A 79 11.20 -44.08 -19.95
CA ARG A 79 11.57 -44.01 -18.53
C ARG A 79 11.50 -42.58 -18.01
N ALA A 80 12.09 -41.62 -18.74
CA ALA A 80 12.09 -40.21 -18.34
C ALA A 80 10.66 -39.64 -18.30
N ALA A 81 9.83 -39.96 -19.29
CA ALA A 81 8.43 -39.54 -19.35
C ALA A 81 7.58 -40.14 -18.20
N ASN A 82 7.80 -41.41 -17.86
CA ASN A 82 7.12 -42.06 -16.73
C ASN A 82 7.49 -41.39 -15.39
N ILE A 83 8.78 -41.12 -15.17
CA ILE A 83 9.23 -40.39 -13.97
C ILE A 83 8.56 -39.02 -13.94
N TRP A 84 8.62 -38.26 -15.03
CA TRP A 84 7.99 -36.94 -15.13
C TRP A 84 6.49 -36.98 -14.81
N LEU A 85 5.72 -37.91 -15.40
CA LEU A 85 4.29 -38.00 -15.16
C LEU A 85 3.99 -38.30 -13.69
N ARG A 86 4.74 -39.22 -13.08
CA ARG A 86 4.60 -39.56 -11.66
C ARG A 86 4.87 -38.37 -10.75
N GLU A 87 5.99 -37.65 -10.96
CA GLU A 87 6.33 -36.47 -10.17
C GLU A 87 5.28 -35.36 -10.33
N ARG A 88 4.85 -35.07 -11.56
CA ARG A 88 3.87 -34.02 -11.82
C ARG A 88 2.49 -34.36 -11.25
N THR A 89 2.03 -35.61 -11.40
CA THR A 89 0.77 -36.04 -10.79
C THR A 89 0.85 -35.99 -9.26
N ARG A 90 2.01 -36.26 -8.66
CA ARG A 90 2.20 -36.11 -7.20
C ARG A 90 2.02 -34.65 -6.78
N TRP A 91 2.72 -33.70 -7.41
CA TRP A 91 2.61 -32.28 -7.09
C TRP A 91 1.20 -31.73 -7.31
N VAL A 92 0.55 -32.09 -8.43
CA VAL A 92 -0.84 -31.69 -8.68
C VAL A 92 -1.76 -32.23 -7.58
N ARG A 93 -1.62 -33.50 -7.19
CA ARG A 93 -2.43 -34.06 -6.09
C ARG A 93 -2.15 -33.37 -4.75
N GLN A 94 -0.90 -33.03 -4.45
CA GLN A 94 -0.57 -32.27 -3.23
C GLN A 94 -1.28 -30.91 -3.21
N LEU A 95 -1.26 -30.17 -4.33
CA LEU A 95 -2.01 -28.91 -4.44
C LEU A 95 -3.52 -29.10 -4.29
N LEU A 96 -4.10 -30.15 -4.90
CA LEU A 96 -5.54 -30.42 -4.76
C LEU A 96 -5.93 -30.82 -3.33
N HIS A 97 -5.02 -31.44 -2.58
CA HIS A 97 -5.22 -31.78 -1.17
C HIS A 97 -4.89 -30.64 -0.20
N SER A 98 -4.31 -29.53 -0.68
CA SER A 98 -4.02 -28.38 0.18
C SER A 98 -5.26 -27.56 0.53
N ILE A 99 -6.40 -27.85 -0.09
CA ILE A 99 -7.69 -27.26 0.22
C ILE A 99 -8.59 -28.29 0.92
N PRO A 100 -9.47 -27.86 1.86
CA PRO A 100 -10.23 -28.79 2.69
C PRO A 100 -11.48 -29.36 2.00
N VAL A 101 -11.79 -28.92 0.77
CA VAL A 101 -12.95 -29.37 -0.01
C VAL A 101 -12.54 -30.02 -1.32
N ASN A 102 -13.45 -30.78 -1.92
CA ASN A 102 -13.19 -31.36 -3.23
C ASN A 102 -13.11 -30.23 -4.30
N PRO A 103 -12.00 -30.11 -5.05
CA PRO A 103 -11.87 -29.10 -6.10
C PRO A 103 -12.99 -29.12 -7.16
N ARG A 104 -13.67 -30.25 -7.33
CA ARG A 104 -14.81 -30.39 -8.25
C ARG A 104 -16.01 -29.53 -7.85
N GLU A 105 -16.20 -29.31 -6.56
CA GLU A 105 -17.29 -28.48 -6.02
C GLU A 105 -17.05 -26.98 -6.24
N MET A 106 -15.81 -26.60 -6.57
CA MET A 106 -15.39 -25.19 -6.74
C MET A 106 -15.18 -24.79 -8.21
N ARG A 107 -15.56 -25.66 -9.15
CA ARG A 107 -15.27 -25.47 -10.57
C ARG A 107 -15.95 -24.23 -11.14
N ASP A 108 -17.21 -24.00 -10.80
CA ASP A 108 -18.01 -22.86 -11.22
C ASP A 108 -18.23 -21.86 -10.08
N GLU A 109 -18.76 -20.70 -10.44
CA GLU A 109 -19.00 -19.62 -9.48
C GLU A 109 -20.03 -20.01 -8.42
N ASP A 110 -21.10 -20.70 -8.82
CA ASP A 110 -22.15 -21.15 -7.91
C ASP A 110 -21.65 -22.20 -6.92
N GLY A 111 -20.80 -23.12 -7.36
CA GLY A 111 -20.15 -24.09 -6.49
C GLY A 111 -19.28 -23.42 -5.43
N ARG A 112 -18.48 -22.41 -5.83
CA ARG A 112 -17.68 -21.62 -4.88
C ARG A 112 -18.54 -20.84 -3.88
N LYS A 113 -19.67 -20.27 -4.32
CA LYS A 113 -20.65 -19.62 -3.44
C LYS A 113 -21.25 -20.60 -2.43
N LYS A 114 -21.64 -21.80 -2.87
CA LYS A 114 -22.15 -22.87 -1.98
C LYS A 114 -21.13 -23.27 -0.92
N VAL A 115 -19.88 -23.49 -1.32
CA VAL A 115 -18.78 -23.79 -0.37
C VAL A 115 -18.60 -22.65 0.61
N ALA A 116 -18.55 -21.39 0.16
CA ALA A 116 -18.43 -20.24 1.04
C ALA A 116 -19.59 -20.16 2.06
N HIS A 117 -20.82 -20.37 1.62
CA HIS A 117 -22.00 -20.37 2.50
C HIS A 117 -21.96 -21.53 3.51
N GLN A 118 -21.50 -22.71 3.09
CA GLN A 118 -21.35 -23.86 3.98
C GLN A 118 -20.40 -23.55 5.15
N PHE A 119 -19.23 -22.96 4.88
CA PHE A 119 -18.27 -22.62 5.94
C PHE A 119 -18.74 -21.44 6.81
N ALA A 120 -19.42 -20.45 6.24
CA ALA A 120 -20.08 -19.39 7.01
C ALA A 120 -21.13 -19.97 7.97
N ASN A 121 -21.96 -20.89 7.49
CA ASN A 121 -22.99 -21.56 8.31
C ASN A 121 -22.39 -22.46 9.39
N GLN A 122 -21.28 -23.15 9.11
CA GLN A 122 -20.55 -23.91 10.13
C GLN A 122 -20.06 -22.99 11.25
N THR A 123 -19.47 -21.85 10.89
CA THR A 123 -19.00 -20.86 11.87
C THR A 123 -20.17 -20.28 12.67
N ALA A 124 -21.29 -19.99 12.02
CA ALA A 124 -22.50 -19.51 12.68
C ALA A 124 -23.11 -20.56 13.63
N ALA A 125 -23.03 -21.85 13.29
CA ALA A 125 -23.48 -22.93 14.18
C ALA A 125 -22.62 -23.04 15.44
N ILE A 126 -21.29 -22.89 15.31
CA ILE A 126 -20.37 -22.84 16.45
C ILE A 126 -20.74 -21.67 17.37
N TYR A 127 -20.95 -20.47 16.81
CA TYR A 127 -21.36 -19.31 17.57
C TYR A 127 -22.68 -19.51 18.31
N LYS A 128 -23.68 -20.12 17.66
CA LYS A 128 -24.98 -20.42 18.30
C LYS A 128 -24.84 -21.36 19.50
N ASN A 129 -23.96 -22.36 19.44
CA ASN A 129 -23.71 -23.24 20.57
C ASN A 129 -23.08 -22.48 21.74
N ILE A 130 -22.08 -21.64 21.45
CA ILE A 130 -21.44 -20.78 22.46
C ILE A 130 -22.46 -19.83 23.09
N GLU A 131 -23.30 -19.19 22.28
CA GLU A 131 -24.36 -18.29 22.76
C GLU A 131 -25.36 -19.03 23.67
N GLN A 132 -25.68 -20.28 23.34
CA GLN A 132 -26.56 -21.13 24.15
C GLN A 132 -25.90 -21.50 25.49
N ASP A 133 -24.63 -21.91 25.49
CA ASP A 133 -23.89 -22.24 26.70
C ASP A 133 -23.81 -21.02 27.66
N ILE A 134 -23.61 -19.82 27.11
CA ILE A 134 -23.62 -18.56 27.89
C ILE A 134 -25.01 -18.31 28.50
N LYS A 135 -26.09 -18.54 27.74
CA LYS A 135 -27.47 -18.43 28.25
C LYS A 135 -27.78 -19.45 29.34
N GLU A 136 -27.14 -20.61 29.29
CA GLU A 136 -27.24 -21.68 30.30
C GLU A 136 -26.36 -21.43 31.54
N GLY A 137 -25.61 -20.33 31.57
CA GLY A 137 -24.86 -19.86 32.74
C GLY A 137 -23.34 -20.00 32.64
N ALA A 138 -22.80 -20.36 31.47
CA ALA A 138 -21.35 -20.35 31.25
C ALA A 138 -20.79 -18.91 31.24
N GLU A 139 -19.57 -18.73 31.76
CA GLU A 139 -18.90 -17.42 31.70
C GLU A 139 -18.45 -17.10 30.27
N PRO A 140 -18.70 -15.87 29.77
CA PRO A 140 -18.29 -15.47 28.42
C PRO A 140 -16.76 -15.32 28.32
N ASP A 141 -16.13 -16.20 27.54
CA ASP A 141 -14.69 -16.12 27.21
C ASP A 141 -14.49 -15.82 25.71
N LEU A 142 -13.99 -14.61 25.43
CA LEU A 142 -13.73 -14.14 24.07
C LEU A 142 -12.57 -14.88 23.38
N LEU A 143 -11.54 -15.29 24.13
CA LEU A 143 -10.40 -16.02 23.57
C LEU A 143 -10.79 -17.46 23.23
N GLN A 144 -11.59 -18.09 24.09
CA GLN A 144 -12.15 -19.41 23.78
C GLN A 144 -13.10 -19.35 22.58
N THR A 145 -13.97 -18.32 22.53
CA THR A 145 -14.87 -18.09 21.40
C THR A 145 -14.09 -17.92 20.09
N TRP A 146 -13.04 -17.12 20.12
CA TRP A 146 -12.09 -16.96 19.02
C TRP A 146 -11.50 -18.29 18.54
N GLU A 147 -10.97 -19.08 19.48
CA GLU A 147 -10.30 -20.34 19.17
C GLU A 147 -11.25 -21.36 18.53
N LEU A 148 -12.51 -21.41 18.96
CA LEU A 148 -13.53 -22.28 18.40
C LEU A 148 -14.01 -21.78 17.03
N MET A 149 -14.35 -20.50 16.92
CA MET A 149 -14.90 -19.94 15.68
C MET A 149 -13.88 -19.87 14.54
N ARG A 150 -12.56 -19.80 14.82
CA ARG A 150 -11.55 -19.79 13.76
C ARG A 150 -11.31 -21.16 13.11
N GLN A 151 -11.71 -22.27 13.74
CA GLN A 151 -11.41 -23.63 13.26
C GLN A 151 -11.82 -23.88 11.80
N PRO A 152 -13.01 -23.48 11.32
CA PRO A 152 -13.36 -23.66 9.91
C PRO A 152 -12.41 -22.89 8.98
N ALA A 153 -11.93 -21.71 9.37
CA ALA A 153 -11.02 -20.88 8.57
C ALA A 153 -9.57 -21.35 8.61
N ASP A 154 -9.15 -21.98 9.72
CA ASP A 154 -7.83 -22.60 9.86
C ASP A 154 -7.63 -23.77 8.90
N GLN A 155 -8.69 -24.51 8.57
CA GLN A 155 -8.65 -25.58 7.55
C GLN A 155 -8.21 -25.06 6.18
N TRP A 156 -8.42 -23.77 5.90
CA TRP A 156 -8.00 -23.10 4.67
C TRP A 156 -6.72 -22.28 4.84
N GLY A 157 -6.23 -22.10 6.07
CA GLY A 157 -5.17 -21.14 6.39
C GLY A 157 -5.58 -19.68 6.14
N PHE A 158 -6.87 -19.34 6.26
CA PHE A 158 -7.35 -17.97 6.00
C PHE A 158 -7.06 -16.99 7.13
N ILE A 159 -6.87 -17.50 8.35
CA ILE A 159 -6.50 -16.72 9.53
C ILE A 159 -5.03 -16.98 9.84
N GLY A 160 -4.25 -15.90 9.92
CA GLY A 160 -2.85 -15.96 10.34
C GLY A 160 -2.71 -16.04 11.86
N LYS A 161 -1.47 -16.11 12.35
CA LYS A 161 -1.19 -16.06 13.79
C LYS A 161 -1.69 -14.74 14.40
N MET A 162 -2.20 -14.82 15.62
CA MET A 162 -2.66 -13.66 16.37
C MET A 162 -1.51 -12.64 16.54
N PRO A 163 -1.71 -11.35 16.21
CA PRO A 163 -0.71 -10.30 16.43
C PRO A 163 -0.38 -10.09 17.90
N LYS A 164 0.74 -9.39 18.16
CA LYS A 164 1.03 -8.85 19.50
C LYS A 164 0.32 -7.50 19.67
N PHE A 165 -0.43 -7.34 20.74
CA PHE A 165 -1.20 -6.13 21.04
C PHE A 165 -0.62 -5.37 22.24
N LYS A 166 -0.85 -4.05 22.27
CA LYS A 166 -0.39 -3.18 23.37
C LYS A 166 -1.30 -3.24 24.59
N SER A 167 -2.60 -3.47 24.39
CA SER A 167 -3.61 -3.58 25.44
C SER A 167 -4.60 -4.72 25.14
N ASN A 168 -5.29 -5.20 26.17
CA ASN A 168 -6.34 -6.23 26.03
C ASN A 168 -7.53 -5.70 25.22
N GLU A 169 -7.94 -4.45 25.43
CA GLU A 169 -9.04 -3.83 24.69
C GLU A 169 -8.80 -3.83 23.16
N VAL A 170 -7.58 -3.47 22.72
CA VAL A 170 -7.23 -3.48 21.29
C VAL A 170 -7.22 -4.90 20.73
N ARG A 171 -6.79 -5.88 21.52
CA ARG A 171 -6.86 -7.30 21.15
C ARG A 171 -8.32 -7.75 21.01
N ASP A 172 -9.16 -7.41 21.98
CA ASP A 172 -10.53 -7.87 22.08
C ASP A 172 -11.38 -7.27 20.94
N ASN A 173 -11.21 -5.98 20.64
CA ASN A 173 -11.81 -5.33 19.46
C ASN A 173 -11.37 -6.01 18.17
N TRP A 174 -10.08 -6.31 18.02
CA TRP A 174 -9.58 -7.03 16.85
C TRP A 174 -10.22 -8.42 16.73
N ILE A 175 -10.34 -9.18 17.83
CA ILE A 175 -10.99 -10.48 17.84
C ILE A 175 -12.43 -10.36 17.35
N LEU A 176 -13.21 -9.44 17.94
CA LEU A 176 -14.61 -9.22 17.57
C LEU A 176 -14.75 -8.93 16.07
N SER A 177 -13.91 -8.06 15.51
CA SER A 177 -13.92 -7.77 14.08
C SER A 177 -13.65 -9.01 13.20
N VAL A 178 -12.78 -9.92 13.63
CA VAL A 178 -12.55 -11.17 12.90
C VAL A 178 -13.73 -12.12 13.06
N LEU A 179 -14.35 -12.20 14.23
CA LEU A 179 -15.56 -13.02 14.44
C LEU A 179 -16.70 -12.60 13.49
N VAL A 180 -16.94 -11.29 13.35
CA VAL A 180 -17.96 -10.78 12.40
C VAL A 180 -17.64 -11.16 10.96
N ARG A 181 -16.36 -11.14 10.56
CA ARG A 181 -15.94 -11.61 9.22
C ARG A 181 -16.19 -13.10 9.02
N LEU A 182 -15.94 -13.91 10.03
CA LEU A 182 -16.15 -15.36 9.99
C LEU A 182 -17.64 -15.73 9.87
N LEU A 183 -18.54 -14.87 10.34
CA LEU A 183 -20.00 -15.02 10.14
C LEU A 183 -20.47 -14.52 8.76
N SER A 184 -19.64 -13.78 8.02
CA SER A 184 -20.03 -13.16 6.75
C SER A 184 -19.81 -14.09 5.55
N ALA A 185 -20.89 -14.57 4.94
CA ALA A 185 -20.84 -15.35 3.70
C ALA A 185 -20.08 -14.63 2.57
N LYS A 186 -20.24 -13.31 2.46
CA LYS A 186 -19.54 -12.47 1.46
C LYS A 186 -18.02 -12.45 1.69
N TRP A 187 -17.58 -12.46 2.95
CA TRP A 187 -16.15 -12.56 3.26
C TRP A 187 -15.59 -13.92 2.84
N TRP A 188 -16.31 -15.00 3.16
CA TRP A 188 -15.95 -16.37 2.75
C TRP A 188 -15.85 -16.49 1.23
N GLU A 189 -16.83 -15.97 0.49
CA GLU A 189 -16.84 -16.01 -0.97
C GLU A 189 -15.59 -15.35 -1.57
N LYS A 190 -15.21 -14.17 -1.07
CA LYS A 190 -13.98 -13.48 -1.51
C LYS A 190 -12.73 -14.31 -1.25
N ARG A 191 -12.64 -14.98 -0.10
CA ARG A 191 -11.49 -15.80 0.29
C ARG A 191 -11.41 -17.09 -0.52
N VAL A 192 -12.53 -17.79 -0.68
CA VAL A 192 -12.67 -19.03 -1.44
C VAL A 192 -12.36 -18.80 -2.92
N ASN A 193 -12.90 -17.73 -3.52
CA ASN A 193 -12.60 -17.35 -4.91
C ASN A 193 -11.10 -17.07 -5.10
N ARG A 194 -10.47 -16.32 -4.17
CA ARG A 194 -9.02 -16.05 -4.25
C ARG A 194 -8.17 -17.30 -4.09
N CYS A 195 -8.58 -18.22 -3.20
CA CYS A 195 -7.92 -19.52 -3.03
C CYS A 195 -7.99 -20.35 -4.33
N TRP A 196 -9.16 -20.41 -4.95
CA TRP A 196 -9.37 -21.08 -6.22
C TRP A 196 -8.52 -20.49 -7.34
N ASP A 197 -8.53 -19.17 -7.50
CA ASP A 197 -7.75 -18.43 -8.49
C ASP A 197 -6.24 -18.73 -8.36
N ARG A 198 -5.71 -18.80 -7.13
CA ARG A 198 -4.32 -19.15 -6.86
C ARG A 198 -4.02 -20.62 -7.13
N LEU A 199 -4.93 -21.53 -6.74
CA LEU A 199 -4.79 -22.95 -7.00
C LEU A 199 -4.72 -23.24 -8.51
N GLN A 200 -5.61 -22.63 -9.30
CA GLN A 200 -5.59 -22.76 -10.77
C GLN A 200 -4.29 -22.25 -11.38
N GLU A 201 -3.77 -21.12 -10.88
CA GLU A 201 -2.51 -20.57 -11.36
C GLU A 201 -1.31 -21.47 -11.02
N GLN A 202 -1.24 -22.00 -9.80
CA GLN A 202 -0.21 -22.97 -9.39
C GLN A 202 -0.26 -24.25 -10.24
N ILE A 203 -1.46 -24.75 -10.54
CA ILE A 203 -1.63 -25.86 -11.47
C ILE A 203 -1.13 -25.48 -12.88
N ASN A 204 -1.42 -24.28 -13.37
CA ASN A 204 -0.93 -23.81 -14.68
C ASN A 204 0.61 -23.70 -14.72
N ILE A 205 1.24 -23.26 -13.62
CA ILE A 205 2.70 -23.26 -13.46
C ILE A 205 3.23 -24.69 -13.55
N LEU A 206 2.67 -25.64 -12.80
CA LEU A 206 3.07 -27.05 -12.84
C LEU A 206 2.90 -27.69 -14.23
N LEU A 207 1.89 -27.25 -14.98
CA LEU A 207 1.65 -27.68 -16.36
C LEU A 207 2.55 -26.97 -17.38
N GLY A 208 3.43 -26.06 -16.95
CA GLY A 208 4.35 -25.33 -17.84
C GLY A 208 3.64 -24.34 -18.75
N LYS A 209 2.43 -23.89 -18.37
CA LYS A 209 1.70 -22.80 -19.05
C LYS A 209 2.22 -21.42 -18.64
N VAL A 210 3.08 -21.37 -17.61
CA VAL A 210 3.81 -20.19 -17.16
C VAL A 210 5.30 -20.48 -17.32
N ARG A 211 5.94 -19.85 -18.31
CA ARG A 211 7.37 -19.96 -18.62
C ARG A 211 7.77 -18.99 -19.74
N LYS A 212 9.07 -18.74 -19.87
CA LYS A 212 9.69 -18.02 -20.99
C LYS A 212 9.22 -18.60 -22.34
N GLY A 213 8.83 -17.72 -23.27
CA GLY A 213 8.31 -18.07 -24.59
C GLY A 213 6.89 -18.65 -24.64
N VAL A 214 6.15 -18.69 -23.52
CA VAL A 214 4.71 -19.06 -23.50
C VAL A 214 3.86 -17.99 -22.84
N SER A 215 4.20 -17.65 -21.60
CA SER A 215 3.57 -16.60 -20.81
C SER A 215 4.45 -16.39 -19.57
N ALA A 216 5.12 -15.24 -19.47
CA ALA A 216 5.97 -14.92 -18.33
C ALA A 216 5.12 -14.56 -17.10
N TYR A 217 5.60 -14.88 -15.89
CA TYR A 217 5.01 -14.58 -14.56
C TYR A 217 3.63 -15.16 -14.24
N VAL A 218 2.66 -15.07 -15.16
CA VAL A 218 1.28 -15.54 -15.02
C VAL A 218 0.80 -16.24 -16.29
N SER A 219 -0.19 -17.12 -16.17
CA SER A 219 -0.77 -17.84 -17.30
C SER A 219 -1.63 -16.96 -18.20
N ASN A 220 -1.75 -17.33 -19.48
CA ASN A 220 -2.62 -16.64 -20.44
C ASN A 220 -4.10 -16.59 -19.99
N ALA A 221 -4.57 -17.61 -19.27
CA ALA A 221 -5.91 -17.63 -18.70
C ALA A 221 -6.08 -16.54 -17.64
N THR A 222 -5.12 -16.42 -16.73
CA THR A 222 -5.07 -15.37 -15.71
C THR A 222 -4.94 -13.98 -16.32
N MET A 223 -4.11 -13.81 -17.35
CA MET A 223 -4.00 -12.55 -18.10
C MET A 223 -5.33 -12.13 -18.73
N LYS A 224 -6.10 -13.08 -19.26
CA LYS A 224 -7.45 -12.79 -19.80
C LYS A 224 -8.37 -12.23 -18.71
N VAL A 225 -8.39 -12.87 -17.54
CA VAL A 225 -9.18 -12.41 -16.38
C VAL A 225 -8.73 -11.02 -15.92
N VAL A 226 -7.41 -10.77 -15.83
CA VAL A 226 -6.87 -9.46 -15.44
C VAL A 226 -7.24 -8.38 -16.45
N ARG A 227 -7.16 -8.67 -17.76
CA ARG A 227 -7.60 -7.75 -18.83
C ARG A 227 -9.10 -7.47 -18.75
N GLU A 228 -9.92 -8.48 -18.48
CA GLU A 228 -11.37 -8.31 -18.28
C GLU A 228 -11.69 -7.47 -17.04
N ARG A 229 -11.01 -7.73 -15.91
CA ARG A 229 -11.11 -6.90 -14.70
C ARG A 229 -10.69 -5.45 -14.97
N LYS A 230 -9.61 -5.23 -15.72
CA LYS A 230 -9.17 -3.88 -16.13
C LYS A 230 -10.22 -3.20 -17.01
N ARG A 231 -10.81 -3.90 -17.98
CA ARG A 231 -11.89 -3.37 -18.82
C ARG A 231 -13.14 -3.04 -18.01
N ALA A 232 -13.52 -3.88 -17.06
CA ALA A 232 -14.65 -3.63 -16.17
C ALA A 232 -14.39 -2.40 -15.28
N MET A 233 -13.19 -2.27 -14.72
CA MET A 233 -12.78 -1.09 -13.97
C MET A 233 -12.81 0.17 -14.84
N MET A 234 -12.27 0.14 -16.06
CA MET A 234 -12.28 1.29 -16.97
C MET A 234 -13.70 1.70 -17.38
N ARG A 235 -14.59 0.73 -17.63
CA ARG A 235 -16.01 1.01 -17.87
C ARG A 235 -16.66 1.69 -16.67
N TRP A 236 -16.45 1.14 -15.48
CA TRP A 236 -16.94 1.74 -14.25
C TRP A 236 -16.42 3.17 -14.03
N LEU A 237 -15.13 3.42 -14.26
CA LEU A 237 -14.53 4.76 -14.17
C LEU A 237 -15.15 5.75 -15.16
N ALA A 238 -15.49 5.29 -16.37
CA ALA A 238 -16.14 6.11 -17.39
C ALA A 238 -17.62 6.37 -17.10
N GLU A 239 -18.29 5.43 -16.42
CA GLU A 239 -19.70 5.49 -16.06
C GLU A 239 -19.94 6.11 -14.67
N SER A 240 -18.90 6.56 -13.98
CA SER A 240 -18.98 7.12 -12.63
C SER A 240 -18.43 8.52 -12.56
N GLU A 241 -19.04 9.33 -11.70
CA GLU A 241 -18.63 10.70 -11.40
C GLU A 241 -18.47 10.87 -9.90
N VAL A 242 -17.62 11.82 -9.51
CA VAL A 242 -17.44 12.22 -8.12
C VAL A 242 -18.09 13.58 -7.94
N VAL A 243 -19.00 13.67 -6.99
CA VAL A 243 -19.87 14.82 -6.80
C VAL A 243 -19.64 15.44 -5.44
N ASN A 244 -19.59 16.76 -5.42
CA ASN A 244 -19.60 17.58 -4.22
C ASN A 244 -20.80 18.51 -4.25
N GLU A 245 -21.87 18.13 -3.55
CA GLU A 245 -23.14 18.85 -3.55
C GLU A 245 -23.05 20.25 -2.93
N GLN A 246 -22.10 20.48 -2.01
CA GLN A 246 -21.97 21.77 -1.34
C GLN A 246 -21.55 22.89 -2.31
N TYR A 247 -20.81 22.54 -3.36
CA TYR A 247 -20.29 23.49 -4.37
C TYR A 247 -20.82 23.23 -5.78
N ASP A 248 -21.77 22.29 -5.93
CA ASP A 248 -22.30 21.87 -7.22
C ASP A 248 -21.21 21.42 -8.21
N LEU A 249 -20.14 20.78 -7.70
CA LEU A 249 -19.01 20.32 -8.49
C LEU A 249 -19.18 18.85 -8.87
N VAL A 250 -18.97 18.55 -10.16
CA VAL A 250 -18.94 17.20 -10.70
C VAL A 250 -17.60 16.99 -11.40
N VAL A 251 -16.85 15.97 -10.98
CA VAL A 251 -15.55 15.62 -11.56
C VAL A 251 -15.62 14.18 -12.06
N SER A 252 -15.09 13.92 -13.26
CA SER A 252 -15.04 12.55 -13.80
C SER A 252 -14.22 11.64 -12.89
N MET A 253 -14.76 10.46 -12.57
CA MET A 253 -14.02 9.48 -11.77
C MET A 253 -12.78 8.95 -12.52
N LYS A 254 -12.83 8.95 -13.86
CA LYS A 254 -11.69 8.61 -14.71
C LYS A 254 -10.52 9.58 -14.51
N ASP A 255 -10.78 10.88 -14.54
CA ASP A 255 -9.75 11.91 -14.39
C ASP A 255 -9.15 11.89 -12.97
N CYS A 256 -9.99 11.69 -11.95
CA CYS A 256 -9.56 11.45 -10.57
C CYS A 256 -8.62 10.25 -10.47
N TRP A 257 -8.95 9.14 -11.13
CA TRP A 257 -8.13 7.94 -11.13
C TRP A 257 -6.78 8.17 -11.85
N GLU A 258 -6.80 8.83 -13.01
CA GLU A 258 -5.60 9.13 -13.82
C GLU A 258 -4.58 9.97 -13.04
N ALA A 259 -5.05 10.97 -12.29
CA ALA A 259 -4.21 11.84 -11.45
C ALA A 259 -3.74 11.18 -10.14
N SER A 260 -4.28 10.02 -9.77
CA SER A 260 -4.06 9.41 -8.46
C SER A 260 -2.94 8.37 -8.45
N ASN A 261 -2.47 8.02 -7.24
CA ASN A 261 -1.64 6.84 -7.02
C ASN A 261 -2.41 5.53 -7.28
N ALA A 262 -3.70 5.53 -7.58
CA ALA A 262 -4.44 4.31 -7.94
C ALA A 262 -4.22 3.88 -9.40
N ASN A 263 -3.66 4.76 -10.23
CA ASN A 263 -3.20 4.44 -11.58
C ASN A 263 -1.92 3.57 -11.53
N PRO A 264 -1.90 2.37 -12.12
CA PRO A 264 -0.72 1.51 -12.20
C PRO A 264 0.48 2.15 -12.91
N VAL A 265 0.27 3.13 -13.80
CA VAL A 265 1.33 3.98 -14.38
C VAL A 265 2.18 4.61 -13.25
N ASN A 266 1.58 4.84 -12.08
CA ASN A 266 2.20 5.48 -10.93
C ASN A 266 2.71 4.48 -9.84
N ARG A 267 2.76 3.13 -10.05
CA ARG A 267 3.16 2.09 -9.05
C ARG A 267 3.98 0.90 -9.60
N ARG A 268 5.08 0.42 -8.98
CA ARG A 268 5.93 -0.75 -9.43
C ARG A 268 6.92 -1.32 -8.40
N ASN A 269 7.93 -2.11 -8.78
CA ASN A 269 8.74 -2.98 -7.91
C ASN A 269 10.25 -2.88 -8.17
N ASP A 270 10.99 -2.58 -7.10
CA ASP A 270 12.38 -2.97 -6.78
C ASP A 270 12.65 -2.49 -5.34
N LEU A 271 13.43 -3.24 -4.56
CA LEU A 271 13.73 -2.87 -3.17
C LEU A 271 15.08 -2.17 -3.10
N LEU A 272 15.05 -0.83 -3.10
CA LEU A 272 16.21 -0.01 -2.77
C LEU A 272 16.16 0.37 -1.29
N LEU A 273 17.25 0.10 -0.56
CA LEU A 273 17.38 0.45 0.85
C LEU A 273 18.56 1.39 1.05
N PHE A 274 18.33 2.47 1.80
CA PHE A 274 19.39 3.31 2.36
C PHE A 274 19.57 2.95 3.82
N MET A 275 20.81 2.74 4.25
CA MET A 275 21.17 2.37 5.61
C MET A 275 22.57 2.89 5.94
N ARG A 276 22.91 2.90 7.23
CA ARG A 276 24.28 3.21 7.65
C ARG A 276 25.22 2.09 7.18
N PRO A 277 26.46 2.38 6.75
CA PRO A 277 27.41 1.36 6.29
C PRO A 277 27.60 0.19 7.27
N GLU A 278 27.60 0.48 8.57
CA GLU A 278 27.73 -0.49 9.65
C GLU A 278 26.54 -1.48 9.74
N ASP A 279 25.34 -1.06 9.33
CA ASP A 279 24.13 -1.90 9.37
C ASP A 279 24.01 -2.85 8.17
N ARG A 280 24.79 -2.61 7.11
CA ARG A 280 24.69 -3.33 5.82
C ARG A 280 24.63 -4.85 5.98
N ASN A 281 25.64 -5.42 6.63
CA ASN A 281 25.77 -6.88 6.73
C ASN A 281 24.63 -7.49 7.56
N ARG A 282 24.15 -6.75 8.57
CA ARG A 282 23.02 -7.17 9.41
C ARG A 282 21.73 -7.19 8.59
N VAL A 283 21.47 -6.16 7.78
CA VAL A 283 20.29 -6.07 6.91
C VAL A 283 20.31 -7.18 5.87
N ILE A 284 21.43 -7.37 5.16
CA ILE A 284 21.60 -8.45 4.17
C ILE A 284 21.33 -9.81 4.83
N GLY A 285 21.92 -10.09 5.99
CA GLY A 285 21.74 -11.35 6.69
C GLY A 285 20.30 -11.61 7.15
N ILE A 286 19.56 -10.57 7.53
CA ILE A 286 18.13 -10.69 7.89
C ILE A 286 17.29 -10.98 6.65
N LEU A 287 17.50 -10.23 5.56
CA LEU A 287 16.75 -10.41 4.32
C LEU A 287 17.01 -11.78 3.68
N GLN A 288 18.27 -12.20 3.62
CA GLN A 288 18.65 -13.51 3.12
C GLN A 288 17.99 -14.63 3.93
N ARG A 289 18.09 -14.56 5.27
CA ARG A 289 17.45 -15.56 6.14
C ARG A 289 15.95 -15.63 5.89
N TYR A 290 15.30 -14.48 5.77
CA TYR A 290 13.87 -14.42 5.49
C TYR A 290 13.54 -15.06 4.13
N ALA A 291 14.25 -14.69 3.06
CA ALA A 291 14.06 -15.25 1.72
C ALA A 291 14.28 -16.78 1.64
N LEU A 292 15.08 -17.32 2.56
CA LEU A 292 15.41 -18.74 2.64
C LEU A 292 14.59 -19.52 3.69
N THR A 293 13.60 -18.90 4.32
CA THR A 293 12.84 -19.53 5.41
C THR A 293 11.99 -20.72 4.93
N ASP A 294 11.35 -20.58 3.77
CA ASP A 294 10.37 -21.56 3.28
C ASP A 294 10.98 -22.47 2.20
N ASP A 295 10.57 -23.73 2.11
CA ASP A 295 10.91 -24.67 1.01
C ASP A 295 12.41 -24.75 0.62
N HIS A 296 13.32 -24.65 1.59
CA HIS A 296 14.79 -24.66 1.37
C HIS A 296 15.30 -25.83 0.51
N GLU A 297 14.59 -26.96 0.50
CA GLU A 297 14.92 -28.14 -0.30
C GLU A 297 14.92 -27.87 -1.81
N GLU A 298 14.13 -26.91 -2.31
CA GLU A 298 14.08 -26.60 -3.75
C GLU A 298 15.36 -25.97 -4.28
N LEU A 299 16.16 -25.40 -3.38
CA LEU A 299 17.41 -24.70 -3.68
C LEU A 299 18.60 -25.64 -3.74
N VAL A 300 18.42 -26.90 -3.34
CA VAL A 300 19.47 -27.91 -3.39
C VAL A 300 19.65 -28.37 -4.84
N ARG A 301 20.82 -28.06 -5.41
CA ARG A 301 21.23 -28.54 -6.72
C ARG A 301 21.94 -29.87 -6.57
N ASP A 302 21.33 -30.92 -7.11
CA ASP A 302 21.94 -32.25 -7.21
C ASP A 302 22.42 -32.47 -8.65
N ILE A 303 23.71 -32.21 -8.88
CA ILE A 303 24.37 -32.38 -10.18
C ILE A 303 25.17 -33.67 -10.15
N LYS A 304 24.87 -34.57 -11.08
CA LYS A 304 25.53 -35.87 -11.18
C LYS A 304 27.06 -35.72 -11.30
N GLY A 305 27.79 -36.17 -10.28
CA GLY A 305 29.26 -36.09 -10.23
C GLY A 305 29.83 -34.94 -9.41
N ALA A 306 28.98 -34.11 -8.78
CA ALA A 306 29.38 -33.07 -7.83
C ALA A 306 28.63 -33.25 -6.50
N PRO A 307 29.21 -32.83 -5.36
CA PRO A 307 28.47 -32.75 -4.11
C PRO A 307 27.26 -31.81 -4.24
N PRO A 308 26.09 -32.18 -3.68
CA PRO A 308 24.95 -31.28 -3.66
C PRO A 308 25.29 -29.96 -2.97
N PHE A 309 24.83 -28.84 -3.52
CA PHE A 309 25.01 -27.52 -2.93
C PHE A 309 23.71 -26.72 -2.97
N THR A 310 23.57 -25.75 -2.06
CA THR A 310 22.41 -24.86 -2.02
C THR A 310 22.68 -23.60 -2.83
N ASP A 311 21.89 -23.42 -3.90
CA ASP A 311 21.90 -22.23 -4.75
C ASP A 311 20.77 -21.28 -4.30
N PHE A 312 21.13 -20.26 -3.51
CA PHE A 312 20.16 -19.28 -3.00
C PHE A 312 19.87 -18.13 -3.97
N THR A 313 20.66 -18.00 -5.05
CA THR A 313 20.54 -16.89 -6.01
C THR A 313 19.16 -16.75 -6.67
N PRO A 314 18.36 -17.83 -6.90
CA PRO A 314 17.01 -17.69 -7.42
C PRO A 314 16.03 -16.96 -6.49
N ARG A 315 16.39 -16.81 -5.21
CA ARG A 315 15.53 -16.20 -4.19
C ARG A 315 16.09 -14.93 -3.58
N PHE A 316 17.41 -14.76 -3.59
CA PHE A 316 18.06 -13.62 -2.98
C PHE A 316 19.34 -13.27 -3.73
N ASP A 317 19.36 -12.08 -4.31
CA ASP A 317 20.53 -11.41 -4.87
C ASP A 317 20.60 -9.99 -4.30
N TRP A 318 21.80 -9.47 -4.13
CA TRP A 318 22.01 -8.10 -3.68
C TRP A 318 23.22 -7.50 -4.38
N LYS A 319 23.15 -6.20 -4.66
CA LYS A 319 24.22 -5.43 -5.29
C LYS A 319 24.29 -4.07 -4.62
N GLU A 320 25.51 -3.60 -4.38
CA GLU A 320 25.73 -2.19 -4.04
C GLU A 320 25.53 -1.33 -5.28
N ILE A 321 24.98 -0.13 -5.09
CA ILE A 321 24.89 0.85 -6.18
C ILE A 321 26.31 1.22 -6.58
N ASP A 322 26.59 1.09 -7.86
CA ASP A 322 27.82 1.51 -8.50
C ASP A 322 27.63 2.95 -9.02
N PRO A 323 28.26 3.98 -8.40
CA PRO A 323 28.08 5.36 -8.82
C PRO A 323 28.47 5.64 -10.27
N ALA A 324 29.34 4.80 -10.87
CA ALA A 324 29.73 4.92 -12.27
C ALA A 324 28.65 4.46 -13.25
N LYS A 325 27.65 3.68 -12.79
CA LYS A 325 26.54 3.17 -13.61
C LYS A 325 25.24 3.96 -13.41
N GLY A 326 25.26 5.00 -12.58
CA GLY A 326 24.11 5.81 -12.22
C GLY A 326 23.94 5.91 -10.70
N ASP A 327 23.40 7.03 -10.25
CA ASP A 327 23.07 7.24 -8.85
C ASP A 327 21.78 6.51 -8.44
N ALA A 328 21.47 6.54 -7.15
CA ALA A 328 20.25 5.93 -6.62
C ALA A 328 18.97 6.49 -7.27
N ALA A 329 18.95 7.78 -7.61
CA ALA A 329 17.84 8.42 -8.30
C ALA A 329 17.67 7.90 -9.72
N GLY A 330 18.77 7.78 -10.49
CA GLY A 330 18.79 7.20 -11.83
C GLY A 330 18.39 5.72 -11.83
N TYR A 331 18.82 4.96 -10.82
CA TYR A 331 18.36 3.59 -10.61
C TYR A 331 16.84 3.56 -10.40
N ILE A 332 16.31 4.33 -9.44
CA ILE A 332 14.86 4.43 -9.21
C ILE A 332 14.12 4.84 -10.50
N ALA A 333 14.59 5.86 -11.21
CA ALA A 333 13.97 6.37 -12.43
C ALA A 333 13.94 5.31 -13.54
N LYS A 334 15.03 4.55 -13.72
CA LYS A 334 15.10 3.43 -14.67
C LYS A 334 14.04 2.37 -14.38
N TYR A 335 13.84 2.01 -13.11
CA TYR A 335 12.87 0.98 -12.73
C TYR A 335 11.43 1.48 -12.66
N ILE A 336 11.24 2.79 -12.44
CA ILE A 336 9.98 3.46 -12.71
C ILE A 336 9.66 3.31 -14.19
N ALA A 337 10.54 3.76 -15.10
CA ALA A 337 10.32 3.74 -16.55
C ALA A 337 10.07 2.32 -17.10
N LYS A 338 10.87 1.32 -16.68
CA LYS A 338 10.79 -0.11 -17.09
C LYS A 338 9.42 -0.75 -16.98
N ASN A 339 8.54 -0.18 -16.21
CA ASN A 339 7.31 -0.80 -15.82
C ASN A 339 6.09 0.08 -16.22
N ILE A 340 6.26 1.29 -16.83
CA ILE A 340 5.18 2.32 -17.05
C ILE A 340 4.31 1.84 -18.16
N ASP A 341 4.97 1.75 -19.28
CA ASP A 341 4.45 1.46 -20.59
C ASP A 341 5.52 0.74 -21.43
N GLY A 342 6.73 0.54 -20.90
CA GLY A 342 7.88 0.05 -21.66
C GLY A 342 8.34 1.03 -22.75
N ALA A 343 7.76 2.23 -22.82
CA ALA A 343 8.16 3.23 -23.80
C ALA A 343 9.58 3.69 -23.44
N TYR A 344 10.44 3.74 -24.47
CA TYR A 344 11.85 4.14 -24.40
C TYR A 344 12.85 3.13 -23.82
N LEU A 345 12.52 1.83 -23.77
CA LEU A 345 13.46 0.78 -23.38
C LEU A 345 13.50 -0.35 -24.41
N ASP A 346 14.72 -0.86 -24.66
CA ASP A 346 14.96 -2.05 -25.47
C ASP A 346 14.49 -3.33 -24.74
N ASP A 347 14.36 -4.42 -25.50
CA ASP A 347 13.77 -5.71 -25.09
C ASP A 347 14.23 -6.23 -23.72
N ASP A 348 13.31 -6.87 -22.97
CA ASP A 348 13.67 -7.58 -21.74
C ASP A 348 14.37 -8.90 -22.09
N GLU A 349 15.70 -8.91 -22.03
CA GLU A 349 16.53 -10.09 -22.30
C GLU A 349 16.25 -11.27 -21.35
N GLU A 350 15.82 -10.99 -20.11
CA GLU A 350 15.59 -12.00 -19.07
C GLU A 350 14.31 -12.80 -19.37
N ALA A 351 13.19 -12.12 -19.63
CA ALA A 351 11.92 -12.76 -20.00
C ALA A 351 11.78 -13.06 -21.50
N GLY A 352 12.56 -12.43 -22.37
CA GLY A 352 12.46 -12.54 -23.83
C GLY A 352 11.13 -12.01 -24.38
N THR A 353 10.59 -10.96 -23.76
CA THR A 353 9.33 -10.30 -24.13
C THR A 353 9.59 -8.82 -24.38
N ALA A 354 8.77 -8.20 -25.24
CA ALA A 354 8.74 -6.74 -25.34
C ALA A 354 8.48 -6.13 -23.94
N ALA A 355 9.14 -5.02 -23.64
CA ALA A 355 9.17 -4.43 -22.30
C ALA A 355 7.77 -4.07 -21.76
N ASP A 356 6.85 -3.69 -22.65
CA ASP A 356 5.44 -3.37 -22.36
C ASP A 356 4.64 -4.60 -21.92
N GLU A 357 4.81 -5.73 -22.61
CA GLU A 357 4.17 -7.00 -22.25
C GLU A 357 4.74 -7.56 -20.94
N GLY A 358 6.06 -7.46 -20.74
CA GLY A 358 6.72 -7.88 -19.50
C GLY A 358 6.17 -7.14 -18.27
N ALA A 359 6.06 -5.82 -18.36
CA ALA A 359 5.52 -4.98 -17.29
C ALA A 359 4.07 -5.33 -16.93
N LEU A 360 3.21 -5.55 -17.94
CA LEU A 360 1.82 -5.97 -17.72
C LEU A 360 1.72 -7.31 -17.00
N HIS A 361 2.57 -8.27 -17.37
CA HIS A 361 2.61 -9.59 -16.74
C HIS A 361 3.10 -9.53 -15.29
N ALA A 362 4.10 -8.70 -14.99
CA ALA A 362 4.58 -8.48 -13.63
C ALA A 362 3.52 -7.81 -12.74
N VAL A 363 2.81 -6.79 -13.25
CA VAL A 363 1.69 -6.14 -12.54
C VAL A 363 0.55 -7.12 -12.31
N ALA A 364 0.21 -7.93 -13.32
CA ALA A 364 -0.82 -8.96 -13.20
C ALA A 364 -0.46 -9.99 -12.12
N TRP A 365 0.80 -10.46 -12.10
CA TRP A 365 1.31 -11.36 -11.08
C TRP A 365 1.21 -10.75 -9.67
N ALA A 366 1.74 -9.54 -9.47
CA ALA A 366 1.71 -8.86 -8.18
C ALA A 366 0.27 -8.67 -7.68
N SER A 367 -0.64 -8.24 -8.57
CA SER A 367 -2.06 -8.12 -8.24
C SER A 367 -2.72 -9.47 -7.90
N TRP A 368 -2.37 -10.54 -8.62
CA TRP A 368 -2.94 -11.88 -8.40
C TRP A 368 -2.54 -12.45 -7.04
N TRP A 369 -1.30 -12.20 -6.63
CA TRP A 369 -0.77 -12.62 -5.34
C TRP A 369 -1.05 -11.62 -4.22
N GLY A 370 -1.59 -10.43 -4.53
CA GLY A 370 -1.89 -9.39 -3.52
C GLY A 370 -0.63 -8.74 -2.95
N ILE A 371 0.44 -8.71 -3.73
CA ILE A 371 1.74 -8.12 -3.38
C ILE A 371 1.64 -6.63 -3.64
N ARG A 372 1.89 -5.82 -2.60
CA ARG A 372 1.99 -4.37 -2.75
C ARG A 372 3.34 -4.02 -3.35
N THR A 373 3.32 -3.16 -4.36
CA THR A 373 4.50 -2.73 -5.12
C THR A 373 4.85 -1.28 -4.75
N PHE A 374 6.15 -0.92 -4.66
CA PHE A 374 6.71 0.40 -4.29
C PHE A 374 6.13 0.97 -3.00
N GLN A 375 6.24 0.19 -1.95
CA GLN A 375 6.08 0.74 -0.62
C GLN A 375 7.41 1.38 -0.21
N GLN A 376 7.46 2.72 -0.17
CA GLN A 376 8.55 3.39 0.54
C GLN A 376 8.47 3.00 2.01
N ILE A 377 9.60 2.57 2.56
CA ILE A 377 9.75 2.18 3.96
C ILE A 377 10.69 3.19 4.60
N GLY A 378 10.23 3.87 5.65
CA GLY A 378 10.96 5.01 6.25
C GLY A 378 10.78 6.31 5.46
N GLY A 379 11.37 7.39 5.98
CA GLY A 379 11.27 8.74 5.42
C GLY A 379 9.97 9.49 5.73
N ALA A 380 9.95 10.78 5.40
CA ALA A 380 8.81 11.65 5.67
C ALA A 380 7.56 11.25 4.87
N PRO A 381 6.37 11.20 5.49
CA PRO A 381 5.14 10.72 4.84
C PRO A 381 4.62 11.64 3.73
N VAL A 382 4.59 11.15 2.49
CA VAL A 382 4.02 11.86 1.32
C VAL A 382 2.56 12.27 1.50
N GLY A 383 1.80 11.59 2.37
CA GLY A 383 0.46 12.02 2.74
C GLY A 383 0.45 13.43 3.34
N VAL A 384 1.39 13.73 4.26
CA VAL A 384 1.51 15.06 4.89
C VAL A 384 1.91 16.09 3.84
N TRP A 385 2.88 15.78 2.98
CA TRP A 385 3.25 16.63 1.83
C TRP A 385 2.04 17.02 0.97
N ARG A 386 1.15 16.07 0.66
CA ARG A 386 -0.05 16.33 -0.14
C ARG A 386 -1.04 17.24 0.57
N GLU A 387 -1.31 16.99 1.86
CA GLU A 387 -2.23 17.80 2.64
C GLU A 387 -1.68 19.22 2.88
N LEU A 388 -0.37 19.38 3.03
CA LEU A 388 0.28 20.71 3.08
C LEU A 388 0.04 21.51 1.78
N ARG A 389 0.16 20.88 0.61
CA ARG A 389 -0.12 21.53 -0.69
C ARG A 389 -1.60 21.86 -0.88
N ARG A 390 -2.51 21.07 -0.30
CA ARG A 390 -3.96 21.37 -0.34
C ARG A 390 -4.26 22.69 0.38
N ILE A 391 -3.60 22.96 1.50
CA ILE A 391 -3.74 24.23 2.24
C ILE A 391 -3.40 25.42 1.33
N SER A 392 -2.30 25.31 0.60
CA SER A 392 -1.81 26.37 -0.29
C SER A 392 -2.68 26.57 -1.53
N ASN A 393 -3.19 25.48 -2.12
CA ASN A 393 -4.10 25.55 -3.27
C ASN A 393 -5.45 26.15 -2.90
N ALA A 394 -6.00 25.79 -1.74
CA ALA A 394 -7.25 26.37 -1.28
C ALA A 394 -7.13 27.86 -0.89
N LYS A 395 -5.91 28.33 -0.55
CA LYS A 395 -5.60 29.79 -0.44
C LYS A 395 -5.65 30.51 -1.80
N LYS A 396 -5.24 29.85 -2.89
CA LYS A 396 -5.28 30.41 -4.26
C LYS A 396 -6.68 30.47 -4.85
N ASN A 397 -7.54 29.50 -4.51
CA ASN A 397 -8.90 29.37 -5.07
C ASN A 397 -10.01 29.98 -4.20
N ALA A 398 -9.68 30.62 -3.07
CA ALA A 398 -10.64 31.18 -2.11
C ALA A 398 -11.67 30.18 -1.53
N GLU A 399 -11.37 28.87 -1.57
CA GLU A 399 -12.29 27.78 -1.16
C GLU A 399 -12.13 27.33 0.30
N LEU A 400 -11.16 27.87 1.05
CA LEU A 400 -11.00 27.60 2.48
C LEU A 400 -11.70 28.67 3.32
N VAL A 401 -12.77 28.27 4.03
CA VAL A 401 -13.19 28.94 5.27
C VAL A 401 -12.17 28.58 6.36
N GLY A 402 -11.03 29.28 6.36
CA GLY A 402 -10.05 29.41 7.46
C GLY A 402 -8.66 28.76 7.25
N PRO A 403 -7.54 29.33 7.77
CA PRO A 403 -7.37 30.67 8.34
C PRO A 403 -6.22 31.52 7.71
N PRO A 404 -6.32 32.87 7.71
CA PRO A 404 -5.25 33.77 7.26
C PRO A 404 -4.06 33.94 8.23
N LYS A 405 -4.09 33.39 9.46
CA LYS A 405 -3.14 33.78 10.54
C LYS A 405 -2.46 32.67 11.41
N PRO A 406 -3.11 31.58 11.84
CA PRO A 406 -2.53 30.57 12.75
C PRO A 406 -1.34 29.77 12.20
N VAL A 407 -1.29 29.55 10.89
CA VAL A 407 -0.25 28.74 10.23
C VAL A 407 1.15 29.36 10.38
N LEU A 408 1.21 30.68 10.54
CA LEU A 408 2.46 31.44 10.65
C LEU A 408 3.15 31.32 12.02
N GLN A 409 2.55 30.63 13.00
CA GLN A 409 3.11 30.51 14.36
C GLN A 409 3.98 29.26 14.57
N ASP A 410 4.06 28.34 13.60
CA ASP A 410 4.92 27.15 13.66
C ASP A 410 5.91 27.15 12.47
N PRO A 411 7.17 27.61 12.65
CA PRO A 411 8.17 27.72 11.60
C PRO A 411 8.48 26.38 10.92
N ARG A 412 8.45 25.27 11.67
CA ARG A 412 8.68 23.94 11.10
C ARG A 412 7.52 23.53 10.19
N PHE A 413 6.29 23.87 10.58
CA PHE A 413 5.12 23.64 9.75
C PHE A 413 5.19 24.47 8.46
N GLU A 414 5.52 25.75 8.54
CA GLU A 414 5.60 26.64 7.38
C GLU A 414 6.76 26.26 6.44
N ALA A 415 7.92 25.88 6.98
CA ALA A 415 9.03 25.35 6.17
C ALA A 415 8.63 24.10 5.40
N ALA A 416 7.90 23.18 6.05
CA ALA A 416 7.38 21.99 5.38
C ALA A 416 6.35 22.33 4.30
N ARG A 417 5.46 23.30 4.55
CA ARG A 417 4.44 23.78 3.60
C ARG A 417 5.09 24.43 2.38
N PHE A 418 6.04 25.34 2.59
CA PHE A 418 6.76 26.05 1.54
C PHE A 418 7.56 25.09 0.65
N ALA A 419 8.26 24.12 1.27
CA ALA A 419 8.97 23.08 0.54
C ALA A 419 8.01 22.23 -0.32
N ALA A 420 6.83 21.90 0.22
CA ALA A 420 5.82 21.11 -0.49
C ALA A 420 5.24 21.83 -1.72
N ASP A 421 4.98 23.13 -1.60
CA ASP A 421 4.47 23.96 -2.69
C ASP A 421 5.45 24.11 -3.84
N ASN A 422 6.73 24.34 -3.52
CA ASN A 422 7.78 24.55 -4.49
C ASN A 422 8.38 23.23 -5.03
N GLY A 423 7.89 22.08 -4.57
CA GLY A 423 8.38 20.78 -5.05
C GLY A 423 9.76 20.37 -4.50
N ILE A 424 10.23 21.00 -3.43
CA ILE A 424 11.57 20.80 -2.87
C ILE A 424 11.53 19.71 -1.79
N PHE A 425 11.54 18.44 -2.21
CA PHE A 425 11.38 17.30 -1.29
C PHE A 425 12.49 17.19 -0.23
N ARG A 426 13.73 17.59 -0.55
CA ARG A 426 14.85 17.63 0.40
C ARG A 426 14.52 18.50 1.61
N CYS A 427 14.10 19.75 1.38
CA CYS A 427 13.77 20.69 2.46
C CYS A 427 12.58 20.20 3.31
N TYR A 428 11.59 19.56 2.68
CA TYR A 428 10.50 18.92 3.41
C TYR A 428 10.98 17.77 4.29
N LEU A 429 11.88 16.93 3.79
CA LEU A 429 12.46 15.84 4.57
C LEU A 429 13.18 16.37 5.81
N HIS A 430 13.97 17.44 5.68
CA HIS A 430 14.62 18.12 6.80
C HIS A 430 13.61 18.70 7.79
N ALA A 431 12.59 19.42 7.32
CA ALA A 431 11.53 19.97 8.18
C ALA A 431 10.77 18.89 8.96
N MET A 432 10.71 17.66 8.42
CA MET A 432 10.08 16.50 9.04
C MET A 432 11.01 15.70 9.99
N GLY A 433 12.21 16.22 10.28
CA GLY A 433 13.19 15.59 11.18
C GLY A 433 14.33 14.85 10.47
N GLY A 434 14.40 14.91 9.14
CA GLY A 434 15.46 14.28 8.33
C GLY A 434 15.16 12.84 7.91
N ALA A 435 16.09 12.25 7.15
CA ALA A 435 15.91 10.94 6.52
C ALA A 435 15.81 9.76 7.50
N LEU A 436 16.40 9.92 8.69
CA LEU A 436 16.48 8.87 9.71
C LEU A 436 15.46 9.03 10.85
N ALA A 437 14.64 10.09 10.83
CA ALA A 437 13.59 10.29 11.84
C ALA A 437 12.58 9.15 11.80
N THR A 438 12.23 8.64 12.98
CA THR A 438 11.19 7.63 13.12
C THR A 438 9.81 8.24 12.94
N ARG A 439 8.81 7.40 12.67
CA ARG A 439 7.41 7.84 12.54
C ARG A 439 6.87 8.57 13.76
N ALA A 440 7.39 8.26 14.95
CA ALA A 440 6.97 8.89 16.19
C ALA A 440 7.50 10.33 16.31
N GLU A 441 8.70 10.57 15.79
CA GLU A 441 9.46 11.83 15.87
C GLU A 441 9.07 12.84 14.79
N HIS A 442 8.30 12.44 13.76
CA HIS A 442 7.82 13.38 12.76
C HIS A 442 6.97 14.49 13.40
N PRO A 443 7.31 15.77 13.19
CA PRO A 443 6.65 16.90 13.85
C PRO A 443 5.23 17.16 13.33
N ILE A 444 4.94 16.77 12.09
CA ILE A 444 3.63 16.91 11.44
C ILE A 444 3.10 15.52 11.12
N LYS A 445 1.86 15.23 11.47
CA LYS A 445 1.21 13.93 11.30
C LYS A 445 -0.14 14.10 10.60
N LEU A 446 -0.58 13.04 9.95
CA LEU A 446 -1.93 13.00 9.39
C LEU A 446 -2.96 12.86 10.52
N ALA A 447 -3.90 13.78 10.56
CA ALA A 447 -5.02 13.75 11.49
C ALA A 447 -6.20 13.00 10.87
N HIS A 448 -6.66 11.96 11.55
CA HIS A 448 -7.78 11.13 11.10
C HIS A 448 -8.97 11.27 12.06
N LEU A 449 -10.17 11.40 11.51
CA LEU A 449 -11.41 11.12 12.24
C LEU A 449 -11.53 9.61 12.38
N ILE A 450 -11.72 9.13 13.61
CA ILE A 450 -11.97 7.72 13.90
C ILE A 450 -13.48 7.57 14.05
N GLU A 451 -14.12 6.94 13.07
CA GLU A 451 -15.51 6.52 13.21
C GLU A 451 -15.54 5.10 13.77
N GLU A 452 -15.80 5.00 15.07
CA GLU A 452 -15.83 3.73 15.79
C GLU A 452 -16.85 2.76 15.17
N GLN A 453 -16.42 1.53 14.93
CA GLN A 453 -17.26 0.41 14.46
C GLN A 453 -18.09 0.69 13.18
N ALA A 454 -17.72 1.69 12.37
CA ALA A 454 -18.57 2.15 11.27
C ALA A 454 -18.59 1.21 10.04
N ASN A 455 -17.65 0.26 9.93
CA ASN A 455 -17.65 -0.68 8.81
C ASN A 455 -18.56 -1.89 9.04
N SER A 456 -18.87 -2.64 7.97
CA SER A 456 -19.74 -3.82 8.02
C SER A 456 -19.22 -4.99 8.89
N TYR A 457 -18.03 -4.84 9.48
CA TYR A 457 -17.36 -5.83 10.33
C TYR A 457 -17.06 -5.28 11.73
N GLY A 458 -17.54 -4.09 12.08
CA GLY A 458 -17.30 -3.47 13.40
C GLY A 458 -15.86 -3.00 13.62
N GLU A 459 -15.09 -2.73 12.56
CA GLU A 459 -13.77 -2.10 12.68
C GLU A 459 -13.88 -0.59 12.52
N ASP A 460 -13.04 0.14 13.24
CA ASP A 460 -12.94 1.58 13.16
C ASP A 460 -12.54 2.03 11.75
N ILE A 461 -13.26 3.01 11.22
CA ILE A 461 -12.92 3.64 9.95
C ILE A 461 -12.09 4.89 10.26
N LYS A 462 -10.82 4.87 9.85
CA LYS A 462 -9.95 6.06 9.89
C LYS A 462 -10.17 6.89 8.63
N ARG A 463 -10.77 8.06 8.76
CA ARG A 463 -10.95 9.03 7.68
C ARG A 463 -9.93 10.13 7.80
N LEU A 464 -9.12 10.35 6.77
CA LEU A 464 -8.19 11.47 6.75
C LEU A 464 -8.98 12.79 6.76
N MET A 465 -8.75 13.64 7.75
CA MET A 465 -9.41 14.95 7.90
C MET A 465 -8.44 16.11 7.71
N GLY A 466 -7.16 15.87 8.01
CA GLY A 466 -6.09 16.75 7.61
C GLY A 466 -4.79 16.46 8.31
N ILE A 467 -4.19 17.47 8.92
CA ILE A 467 -2.87 17.36 9.55
C ILE A 467 -2.87 17.97 10.94
N THR A 468 -2.08 17.37 11.82
CA THR A 468 -1.85 17.85 13.17
C THR A 468 -0.35 17.99 13.42
N SER A 469 0.04 19.08 14.07
CA SER A 469 1.35 19.25 14.71
C SER A 469 1.14 19.31 16.22
N ALA A 470 2.23 19.34 17.00
CA ALA A 470 2.16 19.48 18.45
C ALA A 470 1.32 20.69 18.93
N ARG A 471 1.14 21.72 18.08
CA ARG A 471 0.47 22.98 18.42
C ARG A 471 -0.83 23.23 17.68
N LEU A 472 -1.08 22.51 16.59
CA LEU A 472 -2.12 22.89 15.65
C LEU A 472 -2.81 21.68 15.03
N GLY A 473 -4.13 21.68 14.98
CA GLY A 473 -4.92 20.75 14.18
C GLY A 473 -5.56 21.48 13.01
N ILE A 474 -5.10 21.21 11.78
CA ILE A 474 -5.67 21.81 10.57
C ILE A 474 -6.55 20.80 9.86
N LYS A 475 -7.81 21.17 9.65
CA LYS A 475 -8.72 20.48 8.74
C LYS A 475 -8.36 20.89 7.31
N THR A 476 -7.84 19.95 6.53
CA THR A 476 -7.53 20.16 5.10
C THR A 476 -8.60 19.55 4.19
N ARG A 477 -9.45 18.67 4.75
CA ARG A 477 -10.58 18.04 4.07
C ARG A 477 -11.88 18.47 4.75
N LEU A 478 -12.37 19.64 4.35
CA LEU A 478 -13.62 20.21 4.84
C LEU A 478 -14.88 19.64 4.14
N GLN A 479 -14.69 18.80 3.12
CA GLN A 479 -15.71 18.45 2.14
C GLN A 479 -15.75 16.92 1.93
N GLY A 480 -16.95 16.35 1.85
CA GLY A 480 -17.18 14.96 1.47
C GLY A 480 -17.50 14.85 -0.01
N TRP A 481 -16.95 13.84 -0.68
CA TRP A 481 -17.15 13.57 -2.10
C TRP A 481 -17.87 12.24 -2.27
N GLU A 482 -19.03 12.25 -2.92
CA GLU A 482 -19.81 11.03 -3.16
C GLU A 482 -19.59 10.52 -4.58
N ILE A 483 -19.50 9.19 -4.72
CA ILE A 483 -19.44 8.56 -6.04
C ILE A 483 -20.86 8.24 -6.45
N VAL A 484 -21.26 8.76 -7.60
CA VAL A 484 -22.56 8.47 -8.19
C VAL A 484 -22.37 8.01 -9.63
N PRO A 485 -23.31 7.22 -10.19
CA PRO A 485 -23.34 6.97 -11.63
C PRO A 485 -23.40 8.31 -12.39
N ALA A 486 -22.73 8.38 -13.54
CA ALA A 486 -22.67 9.59 -14.35
C ALA A 486 -24.07 10.13 -14.68
N GLY A 487 -24.26 11.44 -14.57
CA GLY A 487 -25.56 12.10 -14.79
C GLY A 487 -26.56 11.98 -13.63
N THR A 488 -26.26 11.25 -12.56
CA THR A 488 -27.14 11.15 -11.37
C THR A 488 -27.28 12.49 -10.66
N HIS A 489 -26.21 13.31 -10.62
CA HIS A 489 -26.26 14.65 -10.01
C HIS A 489 -27.17 15.61 -10.78
N GLU A 490 -27.05 15.63 -12.11
CA GLU A 490 -27.92 16.44 -12.98
C GLU A 490 -29.38 15.98 -12.88
N ALA A 491 -29.62 14.66 -12.88
CA ALA A 491 -30.95 14.09 -12.69
C ALA A 491 -31.53 14.42 -11.31
N ARG A 492 -30.71 14.37 -10.25
CA ARG A 492 -31.11 14.74 -8.89
C ARG A 492 -31.41 16.23 -8.78
N LYS A 493 -30.62 17.10 -9.40
CA LYS A 493 -30.87 18.55 -9.47
C LYS A 493 -32.17 18.86 -10.23
N ALA A 494 -32.42 18.15 -11.33
CA ALA A 494 -33.68 18.24 -12.09
C ALA A 494 -34.89 17.73 -11.28
N ALA A 495 -34.72 16.66 -10.49
CA ALA A 495 -35.76 16.12 -9.62
C ALA A 495 -36.01 16.95 -8.35
N GLU A 496 -34.97 17.54 -7.76
CA GLU A 496 -35.06 18.47 -6.63
C GLU A 496 -35.79 19.76 -7.02
N ALA A 497 -35.61 20.24 -8.25
CA ALA A 497 -36.41 21.32 -8.83
C ALA A 497 -37.91 20.97 -8.98
N ALA A 498 -38.27 19.68 -8.95
CA ALA A 498 -39.66 19.18 -9.03
C ALA A 498 -40.27 18.74 -7.67
N ALA A 499 -39.49 18.83 -6.58
CA ALA A 499 -39.80 18.52 -5.18
C ALA A 499 -39.97 17.03 -4.73
N ARG A 500 -39.20 16.73 -3.67
CA ARG A 500 -39.28 15.68 -2.63
C ARG A 500 -39.24 14.20 -3.03
N GLY A 501 -38.03 13.65 -2.95
CA GLY A 501 -37.78 12.41 -2.19
C GLY A 501 -37.30 11.21 -3.01
N VAL A 502 -36.14 10.68 -2.59
CA VAL A 502 -35.75 9.26 -2.41
C VAL A 502 -34.26 9.12 -2.74
N GLY A 503 -33.44 8.93 -1.69
CA GLY A 503 -32.01 8.63 -1.82
C GLY A 503 -31.80 7.15 -2.17
N VAL A 504 -31.06 6.90 -3.25
CA VAL A 504 -30.66 5.55 -3.68
C VAL A 504 -29.29 5.23 -3.09
N LYS A 505 -29.19 4.15 -2.30
CA LYS A 505 -27.90 3.59 -1.89
C LYS A 505 -27.39 2.64 -2.97
N THR A 506 -26.29 2.96 -3.62
CA THR A 506 -25.59 2.05 -4.55
C THR A 506 -24.66 1.13 -3.77
N GLY A 507 -25.09 -0.12 -3.58
CA GLY A 507 -24.24 -1.22 -3.16
C GLY A 507 -23.57 -1.91 -4.36
N ASP A 508 -22.34 -2.39 -4.13
CA ASP A 508 -21.53 -3.22 -5.03
C ASP A 508 -20.91 -2.54 -6.26
N SER A 509 -19.92 -1.67 -6.02
CA SER A 509 -19.00 -1.20 -7.07
C SER A 509 -17.63 -1.91 -7.03
N PRO A 510 -17.08 -2.32 -8.19
CA PRO A 510 -15.69 -2.80 -8.34
C PRO A 510 -14.69 -1.64 -8.35
N ALA A 511 -14.93 -0.61 -7.53
CA ALA A 511 -14.16 0.61 -7.53
C ALA A 511 -12.68 0.33 -7.23
N PRO A 512 -11.73 0.99 -7.92
CA PRO A 512 -10.33 1.02 -7.45
C PRO A 512 -10.32 1.55 -6.01
N TRP A 513 -9.38 1.13 -5.17
CA TRP A 513 -9.32 1.53 -3.76
C TRP A 513 -8.38 2.74 -3.60
N SER A 514 -8.90 3.87 -3.13
CA SER A 514 -8.13 5.08 -2.77
C SER A 514 -8.84 5.83 -1.65
N SER A 515 -8.11 6.63 -0.87
CA SER A 515 -8.72 7.46 0.18
C SER A 515 -9.72 8.49 -0.34
N ASP A 516 -9.73 8.76 -1.65
CA ASP A 516 -10.59 9.76 -2.26
C ASP A 516 -11.93 9.15 -2.76
N ASN A 517 -12.07 7.82 -2.82
CA ASN A 517 -13.23 7.13 -3.38
C ASN A 517 -14.13 6.41 -2.37
N ASN A 518 -14.01 6.72 -1.09
CA ASN A 518 -14.87 6.15 -0.05
C ASN A 518 -15.28 7.18 1.03
N CYS A 519 -15.25 8.47 0.70
CA CYS A 519 -15.57 9.54 1.63
C CYS A 519 -17.07 9.86 1.59
N THR A 520 -17.89 9.12 2.35
CA THR A 520 -19.13 9.74 2.85
C THR A 520 -18.77 10.97 3.69
N ARG A 521 -19.66 11.96 3.77
CA ARG A 521 -19.37 13.24 4.45
C ARG A 521 -18.88 12.99 5.88
N PRO A 522 -17.64 13.35 6.24
CA PRO A 522 -17.24 13.35 7.63
C PRO A 522 -17.96 14.48 8.37
N ASP A 523 -18.34 14.26 9.62
CA ASP A 523 -18.86 15.32 10.48
C ASP A 523 -17.69 16.22 10.92
N PRO A 524 -17.60 17.47 10.42
CA PRO A 524 -16.50 18.37 10.78
C PRO A 524 -16.49 18.69 12.27
N ASP A 525 -17.64 18.64 12.94
CA ASP A 525 -17.76 18.95 14.35
C ASP A 525 -17.26 17.80 15.21
N ALA A 526 -17.65 16.56 14.90
CA ALA A 526 -17.12 15.37 15.55
C ALA A 526 -15.58 15.30 15.49
N PHE A 527 -14.97 15.70 14.37
CA PHE A 527 -13.51 15.75 14.25
C PHE A 527 -12.87 16.82 15.14
N ALA A 528 -13.48 18.00 15.26
CA ALA A 528 -12.96 19.05 16.16
C ALA A 528 -13.02 18.57 17.62
N ASP A 529 -14.12 17.93 18.01
CA ASP A 529 -14.30 17.39 19.36
C ASP A 529 -13.32 16.26 19.66
N GLN A 530 -12.99 15.42 18.66
CA GLN A 530 -11.95 14.39 18.79
C GLN A 530 -10.57 15.02 19.01
N ILE A 531 -10.20 16.05 18.23
CA ILE A 531 -8.93 16.77 18.43
C ILE A 531 -8.89 17.41 19.83
N MET A 532 -9.97 18.05 20.27
CA MET A 532 -10.06 18.64 21.61
C MET A 532 -9.87 17.60 22.73
N ARG A 533 -10.48 16.42 22.60
CA ARG A 533 -10.33 15.34 23.58
C ARG A 533 -8.95 14.69 23.55
N GLU A 534 -8.51 14.26 22.38
CA GLU A 534 -7.33 13.39 22.24
C GLU A 534 -6.01 14.17 22.29
N GLN A 535 -5.96 15.35 21.67
CA GLN A 535 -4.73 16.16 21.62
C GLN A 535 -4.58 17.05 22.85
N TRP A 536 -5.68 17.59 23.38
CA TRP A 536 -5.68 18.59 24.46
C TRP A 536 -6.25 18.08 25.79
N GLY A 537 -6.71 16.82 25.84
CA GLY A 537 -7.24 16.23 27.07
C GLY A 537 -8.52 16.91 27.59
N LEU A 538 -9.24 17.65 26.74
CA LEU A 538 -10.38 18.45 27.19
C LEU A 538 -11.58 17.58 27.58
N SER A 539 -12.22 17.92 28.69
CA SER A 539 -13.46 17.28 29.11
C SER A 539 -14.64 17.71 28.22
N PRO A 540 -15.72 16.90 28.11
CA PRO A 540 -16.92 17.27 27.36
C PRO A 540 -17.48 18.65 27.75
N PHE A 541 -17.45 18.96 29.06
CA PHE A 541 -17.85 20.27 29.58
C PHE A 541 -16.99 21.43 29.02
N SER A 542 -15.69 21.22 28.86
CA SER A 542 -14.78 22.23 28.31
C SER A 542 -14.98 22.42 26.81
N ILE A 543 -15.31 21.33 26.11
CA ILE A 543 -15.67 21.35 24.68
C ILE A 543 -16.97 22.12 24.46
N ASP A 544 -17.99 21.88 25.26
CA ASP A 544 -19.26 22.62 25.19
C ASP A 544 -19.05 24.11 25.42
N ARG A 545 -18.15 24.48 26.33
CA ARG A 545 -17.76 25.89 26.56
C ARG A 545 -17.07 26.51 25.35
N LEU A 546 -16.13 25.79 24.73
CA LEU A 546 -15.48 26.23 23.48
C LEU A 546 -16.51 26.43 22.36
N ARG A 547 -17.47 25.51 22.23
CA ARG A 547 -18.58 25.56 21.26
C ARG A 547 -19.52 26.73 21.50
N ALA A 548 -19.74 27.09 22.76
CA ALA A 548 -20.49 28.29 23.15
C ALA A 548 -19.72 29.60 22.91
N GLY A 549 -18.49 29.54 22.36
CA GLY A 549 -17.66 30.70 22.04
C GLY A 549 -16.76 31.16 23.19
N ALA A 550 -16.65 30.40 24.28
CA ALA A 550 -15.69 30.70 25.35
C ALA A 550 -14.29 30.23 24.98
N SER A 551 -13.26 30.81 25.59
CA SER A 551 -11.90 30.26 25.59
C SER A 551 -11.72 29.28 26.76
N VAL A 552 -10.85 28.29 26.58
CA VAL A 552 -10.48 27.30 27.61
C VAL A 552 -8.98 27.18 27.70
N SER A 553 -8.41 27.35 28.89
CA SER A 553 -6.97 27.22 29.10
C SER A 553 -6.61 25.81 29.60
N THR A 554 -5.67 25.14 28.92
CA THR A 554 -5.12 23.83 29.30
C THR A 554 -3.64 23.73 28.90
N ASP A 555 -2.80 23.07 29.71
CA ASP A 555 -1.37 22.87 29.46
C ASP A 555 -0.57 24.14 29.09
N GLY A 556 -0.98 25.29 29.65
CA GLY A 556 -0.37 26.59 29.37
C GLY A 556 -0.78 27.22 28.04
N PHE A 557 -1.79 26.67 27.36
CA PHE A 557 -2.39 27.22 26.15
C PHE A 557 -3.85 27.62 26.39
N THR A 558 -4.22 28.82 25.96
CA THR A 558 -5.60 29.25 25.73
C THR A 558 -6.07 28.72 24.39
N LEU A 559 -7.13 27.92 24.43
CA LEU A 559 -7.82 27.36 23.28
C LEU A 559 -9.07 28.17 22.99
N TRP A 560 -9.38 28.39 21.70
CA TRP A 560 -10.66 28.95 21.26
C TRP A 560 -11.07 28.32 19.93
N LEU A 561 -12.34 28.45 19.58
CA LEU A 561 -12.84 28.05 18.28
C LEU A 561 -12.90 29.25 17.35
N GLU A 562 -12.27 29.13 16.19
CA GLU A 562 -12.40 30.10 15.09
C GLU A 562 -12.78 29.34 13.82
N ASN A 563 -13.92 29.69 13.22
CA ASN A 563 -14.50 28.99 12.06
C ASN A 563 -14.64 27.46 12.27
N GLY A 564 -14.97 27.03 13.50
CA GLY A 564 -15.11 25.60 13.85
C GLY A 564 -13.78 24.83 13.90
N GLN A 565 -12.64 25.52 13.88
CA GLN A 565 -11.31 24.94 14.10
C GLN A 565 -10.77 25.34 15.46
N VAL A 566 -10.10 24.38 16.12
CA VAL A 566 -9.41 24.62 17.39
C VAL A 566 -8.16 25.44 17.10
N GLN A 567 -8.12 26.63 17.67
CA GLN A 567 -6.92 27.44 17.76
C GLN A 567 -6.31 27.29 19.14
N SER A 568 -4.99 27.43 19.22
CA SER A 568 -4.27 27.45 20.48
C SER A 568 -3.27 28.60 20.48
N SER A 569 -3.17 29.29 21.61
CA SER A 569 -2.19 30.34 21.88
C SER A 569 -1.77 30.22 23.33
N ARG A 570 -0.59 30.72 23.71
CA ARG A 570 -0.23 30.86 25.13
C ARG A 570 -0.71 32.19 25.75
N ALA A 571 -1.35 33.07 24.98
CA ALA A 571 -1.82 34.39 25.43
C ALA A 571 -3.37 34.46 25.56
N ASP A 572 -3.87 35.27 26.51
CA ASP A 572 -5.30 35.48 26.80
C ASP A 572 -6.00 36.30 25.69
N PRO A 573 -7.29 36.07 25.36
CA PRO A 573 -7.94 36.66 24.20
C PRO A 573 -8.58 38.03 24.44
N SER A 574 -8.55 38.55 25.68
CA SER A 574 -9.16 39.83 26.05
C SER A 574 -8.16 40.75 26.75
N GLY A 575 -7.61 41.71 26.02
CA GLY A 575 -6.90 42.86 26.58
C GLY A 575 -5.47 43.00 26.07
N ASP A 576 -5.28 44.09 25.32
CA ASP A 576 -4.02 44.73 24.95
C ASP A 576 -3.00 43.83 24.20
N ASP A 577 -2.79 44.15 22.93
CA ASP A 577 -1.85 43.50 22.01
C ASP A 577 -0.38 43.74 22.41
N GLY A 578 -0.01 43.28 23.61
CA GLY A 578 1.35 43.27 24.16
C GLY A 578 1.90 41.83 24.18
N PRO A 579 3.09 41.56 23.61
CA PRO A 579 3.55 40.20 23.38
C PRO A 579 4.08 39.55 24.67
N LEU A 580 3.23 38.81 25.37
CA LEU A 580 3.63 37.93 26.49
C LEU A 580 4.42 36.71 25.99
N ILE A 581 5.73 36.76 26.27
CA ILE A 581 6.60 35.69 26.82
C ILE A 581 6.58 34.35 26.04
N GLU A 582 7.35 34.28 24.94
CA GLU A 582 8.73 33.73 24.87
C GLU A 582 8.80 32.21 24.80
N LEU A 583 8.63 31.72 23.57
CA LEU A 583 9.17 30.46 23.10
C LEU A 583 10.57 30.74 22.53
N GLU A 584 11.59 30.48 23.34
CA GLU A 584 13.04 30.66 23.10
C GLU A 584 13.57 30.02 21.80
N TRP A 585 12.80 29.14 21.15
CA TRP A 585 13.18 28.53 19.86
C TRP A 585 12.49 29.16 18.64
N LEU A 586 11.46 30.00 18.82
CA LEU A 586 10.75 30.70 17.74
C LEU A 586 11.22 32.16 17.57
N ARG A 587 11.65 32.82 18.66
CA ARG A 587 12.30 34.14 18.63
C ARG A 587 13.71 34.08 17.98
N ALA A 588 14.35 32.90 18.01
CA ALA A 588 15.60 32.57 17.31
C ALA A 588 15.43 32.27 15.80
N MET A 589 14.20 32.18 15.27
CA MET A 589 13.95 31.80 13.88
C MET A 589 13.18 32.86 13.07
N VAL A 590 12.27 33.64 13.68
CA VAL A 590 11.43 34.62 12.93
C VAL A 590 11.03 35.87 13.78
N GLY A 591 11.97 36.70 14.22
CA GLY A 591 11.72 38.11 14.61
C GLY A 591 11.06 39.05 13.56
N ALA A 592 9.81 39.44 13.78
CA ALA A 592 9.26 40.71 13.28
C ALA A 592 8.81 41.58 14.47
N PRO A 593 9.05 42.91 14.46
CA PRO A 593 8.96 43.75 15.67
C PRO A 593 7.60 44.43 15.85
N GLY A 594 7.37 44.85 17.10
CA GLY A 594 6.65 46.09 17.43
C GLY A 594 6.74 46.36 18.94
N PRO A 595 6.52 47.59 19.39
CA PRO A 595 7.28 48.80 19.09
C PRO A 595 8.54 48.91 19.99
N ASP A 596 9.62 49.46 19.43
CA ASP A 596 10.81 50.03 20.07
C ASP A 596 11.52 49.29 21.24
N GLU A 597 12.84 49.14 21.05
CA GLU A 597 13.90 48.74 21.99
C GLU A 597 14.26 47.23 22.10
N GLN A 598 14.92 46.66 21.09
CA GLN A 598 15.81 45.50 21.27
C GLN A 598 16.99 45.52 20.27
N SER A 599 18.18 45.20 20.80
CA SER A 599 19.54 45.40 20.26
C SER A 599 19.79 44.95 18.81
N ASP A 600 20.53 45.76 18.05
CA ASP A 600 20.84 45.62 16.60
C ASP A 600 21.90 44.54 16.24
N THR A 601 22.21 43.58 17.12
CA THR A 601 23.40 42.70 16.96
C THR A 601 23.11 41.23 17.30
N ILE A 602 23.60 40.29 16.46
CA ILE A 602 23.52 38.84 16.67
C ILE A 602 24.47 38.44 17.83
N PRO A 603 24.01 37.69 18.84
CA PRO A 603 24.87 37.20 19.93
C PRO A 603 25.97 36.25 19.43
N PRO A 604 27.19 36.26 20.03
CA PRO A 604 28.31 35.42 19.58
C PRO A 604 28.05 33.90 19.68
N ASP A 605 27.12 33.48 20.51
CA ASP A 605 26.77 32.09 20.83
C ASP A 605 25.51 31.58 20.09
N ASP A 606 25.09 32.25 19.01
CA ASP A 606 23.92 31.89 18.22
C ASP A 606 24.12 30.60 17.39
N GLU A 607 23.45 29.51 17.79
CA GLU A 607 23.52 28.21 17.10
C GLU A 607 22.95 28.22 15.67
N HIS A 608 22.12 29.20 15.30
CA HIS A 608 21.42 29.26 14.01
C HIS A 608 22.17 30.12 12.98
N TRP A 609 22.95 31.11 13.42
CA TRP A 609 23.70 32.03 12.56
C TRP A 609 24.63 31.32 11.55
N PRO A 610 25.50 30.36 11.94
CA PRO A 610 26.31 29.62 10.97
C PRO A 610 25.47 28.89 9.93
N THR A 611 24.32 28.33 10.33
CA THR A 611 23.45 27.58 9.43
C THR A 611 22.74 28.50 8.43
N LEU A 612 22.33 29.70 8.85
CA LEU A 612 21.70 30.68 7.96
C LEU A 612 22.69 31.28 6.96
N VAL A 613 23.94 31.51 7.35
CA VAL A 613 25.03 31.91 6.45
C VAL A 613 25.26 30.82 5.39
N MET A 614 25.27 29.55 5.80
CA MET A 614 25.37 28.39 4.90
C MET A 614 24.20 28.28 3.93
N ASP A 615 22.96 28.41 4.41
CA ASP A 615 21.77 28.38 3.56
C ASP A 615 21.75 29.54 2.55
N CYS A 616 22.21 30.73 2.97
CA CYS A 616 22.35 31.88 2.08
C CYS A 616 23.40 31.61 0.98
N TYR A 617 24.54 31.01 1.34
CA TYR A 617 25.58 30.60 0.39
C TYR A 617 25.09 29.53 -0.59
N GLU A 618 24.43 28.48 -0.10
CA GLU A 618 23.88 27.40 -0.96
C GLU A 618 22.79 27.93 -1.90
N LEU A 619 21.89 28.77 -1.40
CA LEU A 619 20.81 29.35 -2.18
C LEU A 619 21.34 30.33 -3.24
N PHE A 620 22.39 31.11 -2.92
CA PHE A 620 23.03 32.02 -3.85
C PHE A 620 23.65 31.25 -5.02
N ASN A 621 24.43 30.20 -4.72
CA ASN A 621 25.06 29.36 -5.73
C ASN A 621 24.06 28.55 -6.58
N ALA A 622 22.93 28.12 -5.99
CA ALA A 622 21.95 27.28 -6.67
C ALA A 622 20.90 28.07 -7.48
N CYS A 623 20.47 29.22 -6.96
CA CYS A 623 19.30 29.95 -7.45
C CYS A 623 19.59 31.41 -7.83
N GLY A 624 20.80 31.90 -7.55
CA GLY A 624 21.24 33.25 -7.89
C GLY A 624 20.72 34.34 -6.94
N PHE A 625 21.29 35.54 -7.10
CA PHE A 625 21.10 36.70 -6.22
C PHE A 625 19.62 37.04 -5.95
N THR A 626 18.77 37.08 -6.98
CA THR A 626 17.35 37.49 -6.83
C THR A 626 16.53 36.53 -5.96
N ALA A 627 16.80 35.22 -6.04
CA ALA A 627 16.14 34.23 -5.19
C ALA A 627 16.61 34.35 -3.73
N CYS A 628 17.91 34.60 -3.53
CA CYS A 628 18.46 34.93 -2.22
C CYS A 628 17.83 36.19 -1.63
N GLN A 629 17.67 37.26 -2.40
CA GLN A 629 17.02 38.49 -1.94
C GLN A 629 15.59 38.24 -1.44
N GLN A 630 14.80 37.45 -2.17
CA GLN A 630 13.43 37.13 -1.78
C GLN A 630 13.38 36.28 -0.50
N TRP A 631 14.33 35.36 -0.35
CA TRP A 631 14.48 34.55 0.86
C TRP A 631 14.94 35.38 2.07
N ILE A 632 15.92 36.27 1.91
CA ILE A 632 16.40 37.19 2.95
C ILE A 632 15.30 38.17 3.35
N ALA A 633 14.51 38.68 2.40
CA ALA A 633 13.39 39.57 2.67
C ALA A 633 12.29 38.93 3.53
N ALA A 634 12.18 37.59 3.50
CA ALA A 634 11.27 36.82 4.34
C ALA A 634 11.87 36.44 5.71
N GLN A 635 13.15 36.73 5.97
CA GLN A 635 13.81 36.48 7.25
C GLN A 635 13.53 37.58 8.27
N PRO A 636 13.63 37.25 9.56
CA PRO A 636 13.52 38.22 10.65
C PRO A 636 14.75 39.10 10.93
N ASN A 637 14.58 40.23 11.64
CA ASN A 637 15.72 40.95 12.25
C ASN A 637 16.18 40.25 13.56
N PRO A 638 17.49 40.30 13.94
CA PRO A 638 18.61 40.97 13.27
C PRO A 638 19.24 40.17 12.11
N TYR A 639 18.91 38.88 11.94
CA TYR A 639 19.47 38.00 10.91
C TYR A 639 19.32 38.53 9.49
N ARG A 640 18.17 39.10 9.14
CA ARG A 640 17.92 39.72 7.83
C ARG A 640 18.96 40.79 7.53
N CYS A 641 19.28 41.66 8.49
CA CYS A 641 20.24 42.75 8.31
C CYS A 641 21.67 42.22 8.06
N GLU A 642 22.10 41.20 8.81
CA GLU A 642 23.41 40.60 8.62
C GLU A 642 23.47 39.70 7.38
N LEU A 643 22.38 38.99 7.04
CA LEU A 643 22.27 38.21 5.80
C LEU A 643 22.33 39.11 4.56
N TRP A 644 21.81 40.34 4.62
CA TRP A 644 22.02 41.33 3.56
C TRP A 644 23.51 41.68 3.40
N ARG A 645 24.29 41.75 4.49
CA ARG A 645 25.74 41.95 4.43
C ARG A 645 26.47 40.72 3.89
N VAL A 646 26.05 39.52 4.27
CA VAL A 646 26.56 38.25 3.72
C VAL A 646 26.29 38.16 2.21
N LEU A 647 25.07 38.49 1.78
CA LEU A 647 24.71 38.51 0.36
C LEU A 647 25.49 39.59 -0.42
N ASP A 648 25.71 40.77 0.16
CA ASP A 648 26.55 41.82 -0.45
C ASP A 648 28.02 41.38 -0.56
N LYS A 649 28.56 40.65 0.43
CA LYS A 649 29.88 40.03 0.34
C LYS A 649 29.94 38.97 -0.77
N LEU A 650 28.92 38.12 -0.90
CA LEU A 650 28.83 37.09 -1.93
C LEU A 650 28.73 37.69 -3.35
N ASP A 651 27.87 38.70 -3.53
CA ASP A 651 27.70 39.40 -4.80
C ASP A 651 28.98 40.14 -5.21
N ARG A 652 29.66 40.81 -4.27
CA ARG A 652 30.97 41.46 -4.53
C ARG A 652 32.06 40.45 -4.87
N ALA A 653 32.09 39.29 -4.22
CA ALA A 653 33.07 38.24 -4.50
C ALA A 653 32.86 37.63 -5.90
N GLU A 654 31.60 37.43 -6.32
CA GLU A 654 31.24 36.97 -7.67
C GLU A 654 31.62 38.01 -8.74
N GLN A 655 31.40 39.30 -8.48
CA GLN A 655 31.72 40.39 -9.43
C GLN A 655 33.23 40.65 -9.61
N HIS A 656 34.06 40.28 -8.64
CA HIS A 656 35.51 40.53 -8.64
C HIS A 656 36.38 39.27 -8.89
N ASP A 657 35.78 38.13 -9.19
CA ASP A 657 36.43 36.86 -9.55
C ASP A 657 37.49 36.40 -8.52
N VAL A 658 37.16 36.52 -7.22
CA VAL A 658 38.08 36.19 -6.12
C VAL A 658 37.98 34.68 -5.78
N PRO A 659 39.08 33.89 -5.88
CA PRO A 659 38.99 32.44 -5.78
C PRO A 659 39.06 31.92 -4.34
N SER A 660 37.92 31.45 -3.81
CA SER A 660 37.80 30.36 -2.82
C SER A 660 38.56 30.45 -1.47
N PRO A 661 38.52 31.57 -0.73
CA PRO A 661 38.59 31.48 0.73
C PRO A 661 37.36 32.10 1.40
N LEU A 662 36.40 32.64 0.63
CA LEU A 662 35.27 33.40 1.17
C LEU A 662 34.38 32.54 2.07
N PHE A 663 34.29 31.23 1.79
CA PHE A 663 33.59 30.27 2.65
C PHE A 663 34.27 30.15 4.02
N ASP A 664 35.59 29.95 4.04
CA ASP A 664 36.35 29.84 5.27
C ASP A 664 36.40 31.17 6.03
N GLU A 665 36.40 32.30 5.30
CA GLU A 665 36.32 33.66 5.87
C GLU A 665 34.95 33.92 6.51
N LEU A 666 33.85 33.64 5.80
CA LEU A 666 32.48 33.74 6.32
C LEU A 666 32.26 32.81 7.52
N MET A 667 32.83 31.60 7.51
CA MET A 667 32.72 30.66 8.62
C MET A 667 33.68 30.99 9.78
N SER A 668 34.79 31.68 9.53
CA SER A 668 35.71 32.18 10.57
C SER A 668 35.18 33.42 11.28
N GLU A 669 34.42 34.29 10.61
CA GLU A 669 33.73 35.40 11.27
C GLU A 669 32.57 34.93 12.18
N VAL A 670 32.17 33.66 12.02
CA VAL A 670 31.12 33.00 12.82
C VAL A 670 31.72 32.18 13.97
N ALA A 671 33.04 32.00 14.01
CA ALA A 671 33.76 31.29 15.07
C ALA A 671 34.81 32.23 15.70
N PHE A 672 34.65 32.57 16.99
CA PHE A 672 35.49 33.46 17.84
C PHE A 672 35.09 34.95 17.81
N ASP A 673 34.91 35.69 18.92
CA ASP A 673 35.28 35.56 20.36
C ASP A 673 34.07 35.42 21.31
#